data_AF-A0A9N7NN59-F1
#
_entry.id   AF-A0A9N7NN59-F1
#
_cell.length_a   1.000
_cell.length_b   1.000
_cell.length_c   1.000
_cell.angle_alpha   90.00
_cell.angle_beta   90.00
_cell.angle_gamma   90.00
#
_symmetry.space_group_name_H-M   'P 1'
#
loop_
_entity.id
_entity.type
_entity.pdbx_description
1 polymer ?
#
loop_
_entity_poly.entity_id
_entity_poly.type
_entity_poly.pdbx_seq_one_letter_code
_entity_poly.pdbx_strand_id
1 'polypeptide(L)'
;MDHIARERKKVAIGEGLAPRKYQRQGALDWGGQKNGEGLGDQYCFGTLIAGASVRFKSAINRRSIFWPKIAKMYLQFYINENGDKVYTTKKETPVGLATQSAHPARFSPDDKFSRQRILLKKRFANLRTVSSVTGNEDSQILLYSMAPNFGFLVVAFLVLAWRCESAAFGPVSELHRSAALEIFNAADGSFGSLEDTYEALKTFEILGIEKKSDVKTSACASVASTLLSASSAVKDLFHALSVNGLLKCELKNEAFRGVESRLQDSLNVANSLLDYYYSVGGLVLLKDQTSEVDVHLNDADKIFRSIKSLSQSDGRWRISSNNPESSSDAAGIALETLAGVISLASSEIDHSLIATLKSDIGKLFDGIERYDDGTCYFDEKLVDARSHLGPLSASASVIRGITAFAEVTNESLNLPWEKILGLAKFFLGVGIPGSARDFYYQIHALACLENIRGSIPLILSLPATVLSVTKKDQLKVRVSTVLGSPAPPLSVKLMQIFVSGSKDASIIDQKLKFDPENAVHVLETLPTNVDVGKYVFSFEIVFEDPEHKKNYATGGRTKVLVHVTGAIKIENAEIEILDSDLESVETKKKLDLSGENSLALSANHLQKLKLSYSLTSPFGNVFRPHQAFLKLRHESGVEHIFLVENSGKKSEIILDFLGLVEKFFYLSGRYDIQLTVGDSVMENSFLQALGHVQLDLPEAPEKAPKPPAQPVDPYSRYGPKAEIAHIFRAPEKRPPTELSLAFLGFVLLPFFGFLAGLVYLRANLKNLPKSTVPATFALLFHLGIAAVLTLYALFWIKLDLFTTLKALGVLGIFLMFFGHKTLSHLASTLIVVLLELGLVESVLWAIGLDSSSEACGRLGWTALGGDSHRVASPPSKPPAKDEAADRQSSGTSLEEIPTIVPPGVLLFKFWSFRRDKVLRIFKLNTGQDDHAIMFFDDYIKHIDLVTRRMEEKNKNDGTVFEWFKTHVIQLKLDTSISHQELCRLLSLGGTVEEEHISKLISAGLIIRQLIDPDMYWFSIPNIGSVLKGLSQGRKELLSILNRRKYKEMILASLEKKRLRLSPLDMRFHLRDLIGSGRLKTIQSPSGLIVRIAKD
;
A
#
# COMPACT_ATOMS: atom_id res chain seq x y z
N MET A 1 48.27 28.74 49.97
CA MET A 1 48.79 29.50 48.82
C MET A 1 47.73 29.54 47.72
N ASP A 2 47.03 30.64 47.43
CA ASP A 2 46.60 31.82 48.24
C ASP A 2 45.76 32.76 47.32
N HIS A 3 44.87 33.66 47.76
CA HIS A 3 44.22 33.95 49.06
C HIS A 3 42.98 34.86 48.80
N ILE A 4 42.45 35.57 49.81
CA ILE A 4 41.54 36.75 49.75
C ILE A 4 40.06 36.40 49.43
N ALA A 5 39.14 36.27 50.41
CA ALA A 5 38.54 37.27 51.34
C ALA A 5 37.42 38.13 50.69
N ARG A 6 36.48 38.80 51.41
CA ARG A 6 36.48 39.26 52.81
C ARG A 6 35.06 39.53 53.38
N GLU A 7 34.82 39.10 54.62
CA GLU A 7 33.96 39.67 55.70
C GLU A 7 32.58 40.39 55.52
N ARG A 8 31.65 40.00 56.43
CA ARG A 8 30.85 40.83 57.39
C ARG A 8 29.47 41.48 57.04
N LYS A 9 28.57 41.36 58.04
CA LYS A 9 27.60 42.37 58.57
C LYS A 9 26.38 42.72 57.68
N LYS A 10 25.22 43.17 58.22
CA LYS A 10 24.53 43.10 59.55
C LYS A 10 23.07 43.63 59.34
N VAL A 11 22.22 43.58 60.37
CA VAL A 11 20.86 44.22 60.45
C VAL A 11 19.78 43.52 59.58
N ALA A 12 18.47 43.48 59.87
CA ALA A 12 17.66 43.18 61.08
C ALA A 12 16.34 43.99 61.06
N ILE A 13 15.19 43.35 61.41
CA ILE A 13 13.86 43.96 61.69
C ILE A 13 13.23 44.68 60.46
N GLY A 14 11.94 44.61 60.11
CA GLY A 14 10.68 44.12 60.67
C GLY A 14 9.59 44.40 59.59
N GLU A 15 8.28 44.38 59.81
CA GLU A 15 7.45 44.13 60.99
C GLU A 15 6.10 43.52 60.57
N GLY A 16 5.44 42.81 61.49
CA GLY A 16 3.97 42.72 61.58
C GLY A 16 3.19 41.88 60.55
N LEU A 17 1.98 41.40 60.86
CA LEU A 17 1.29 41.32 62.15
C LEU A 17 0.32 40.13 62.10
N ALA A 18 0.28 39.30 63.14
CA ALA A 18 -0.79 38.31 63.34
C ALA A 18 -2.01 39.00 64.01
N PRO A 19 -3.25 38.46 63.95
CA PRO A 19 -3.57 37.40 64.92
C PRO A 19 -4.68 36.37 64.53
N ARG A 20 -4.65 35.25 65.28
CA ARG A 20 -5.76 34.49 65.92
C ARG A 20 -7.21 34.48 65.35
N LYS A 21 -7.83 33.32 65.66
CA LYS A 21 -9.26 33.00 65.97
C LYS A 21 -10.15 32.43 64.86
N TYR A 22 -10.52 31.17 65.11
CA TYR A 22 -11.86 30.60 64.91
C TYR A 22 -13.01 31.61 65.00
N GLN A 23 -13.97 31.51 64.06
CA GLN A 23 -15.40 31.68 64.38
C GLN A 23 -16.26 30.81 63.45
N ARG A 24 -17.40 30.30 63.94
CA ARG A 24 -18.37 29.51 63.18
C ARG A 24 -19.56 30.38 62.75
N GLN A 25 -20.04 30.13 61.53
CA GLN A 25 -21.40 30.35 61.01
C GLN A 25 -21.46 29.56 59.68
N GLY A 26 -22.51 28.84 59.27
CA GLY A 26 -23.88 28.72 59.79
C GLY A 26 -24.75 29.88 59.30
N ALA A 27 -25.82 29.70 58.52
CA ALA A 27 -26.42 28.51 57.89
C ALA A 27 -27.32 29.02 56.71
N LEU A 28 -28.33 28.24 56.27
CA LEU A 28 -29.56 28.74 55.58
C LEU A 28 -29.36 29.29 54.12
N ASP A 29 -30.34 29.29 53.20
CA ASP A 29 -31.57 28.48 53.09
C ASP A 29 -32.02 28.30 51.61
N TRP A 30 -33.22 27.76 51.40
CA TRP A 30 -33.93 27.47 50.14
C TRP A 30 -34.22 28.65 49.19
N GLY A 31 -34.42 28.32 47.90
CA GLY A 31 -35.30 29.07 46.98
C GLY A 31 -34.86 29.02 45.50
N GLY A 32 -35.63 28.47 44.54
CA GLY A 32 -36.87 27.69 44.64
C GLY A 32 -37.51 27.37 43.27
N GLN A 33 -38.54 26.51 43.28
CA GLN A 33 -39.56 26.25 42.22
C GLN A 33 -39.07 25.62 40.88
N LYS A 34 -39.57 24.42 40.48
CA LYS A 34 -40.89 24.07 39.87
C LYS A 34 -41.04 24.60 38.43
N ASN A 35 -41.41 23.83 37.39
CA ASN A 35 -41.95 22.46 37.25
C ASN A 35 -41.28 21.75 36.04
N GLY A 36 -41.42 20.44 35.78
CA GLY A 36 -42.12 19.38 36.54
C GLY A 36 -42.24 18.06 35.74
N GLU A 37 -43.13 17.20 36.20
CA GLU A 37 -43.55 15.89 35.63
C GLU A 37 -42.51 14.74 35.64
N GLY A 38 -43.03 13.51 35.67
CA GLY A 38 -42.31 12.27 35.91
C GLY A 38 -43.26 11.06 35.95
N LEU A 39 -42.86 9.98 36.62
CA LEU A 39 -43.40 8.61 36.48
C LEU A 39 -43.10 8.00 35.08
N GLY A 40 -43.02 6.67 34.91
CA GLY A 40 -43.08 5.59 35.91
C GLY A 40 -43.82 4.37 35.35
N ASP A 41 -43.27 3.17 35.55
CA ASP A 41 -43.91 1.92 35.12
C ASP A 41 -45.24 1.67 35.86
N GLN A 42 -46.24 1.06 35.19
CA GLN A 42 -46.72 -0.29 35.56
C GLN A 42 -47.90 -0.86 34.71
N TYR A 43 -47.75 -2.15 34.36
CA TYR A 43 -48.75 -3.24 34.30
C TYR A 43 -49.95 -3.34 33.31
N CYS A 44 -50.03 -4.55 32.73
CA CYS A 44 -51.21 -5.44 32.56
C CYS A 44 -52.10 -5.47 31.28
N PHE A 45 -52.46 -6.71 30.88
CA PHE A 45 -53.61 -7.27 30.12
C PHE A 45 -54.39 -6.43 29.07
N GLY A 46 -54.86 -6.94 27.92
CA GLY A 46 -54.72 -8.27 27.28
C GLY A 46 -55.85 -8.62 26.27
N THR A 47 -55.57 -9.52 25.31
CA THR A 47 -56.53 -10.41 24.58
C THR A 47 -57.39 -9.90 23.40
N LEU A 48 -57.07 -10.39 22.16
CA LEU A 48 -57.93 -10.58 20.94
C LEU A 48 -58.57 -9.31 20.29
N ILE A 49 -59.03 -9.26 19.03
CA ILE A 49 -59.41 -10.26 17.98
C ILE A 49 -58.62 -10.04 16.65
N ALA A 50 -58.73 -10.99 15.70
CA ALA A 50 -57.92 -11.11 14.47
C ALA A 50 -58.39 -10.30 13.23
N GLY A 51 -57.48 -10.10 12.28
CA GLY A 51 -57.73 -9.66 10.89
C GLY A 51 -56.49 -9.84 10.00
N ALA A 52 -56.62 -10.56 8.88
CA ALA A 52 -55.55 -10.79 7.88
C ALA A 52 -55.65 -9.74 6.74
N SER A 53 -54.75 -9.56 5.76
CA SER A 53 -53.43 -10.11 5.35
C SER A 53 -52.75 -8.97 4.55
N VAL A 54 -51.44 -8.80 4.35
CA VAL A 54 -50.44 -9.61 3.62
C VAL A 54 -49.07 -8.96 3.90
N ARG A 55 -47.97 -9.72 3.93
CA ARG A 55 -46.61 -9.11 3.86
C ARG A 55 -45.66 -9.94 3.01
N PHE A 56 -45.31 -9.43 1.83
CA PHE A 56 -44.32 -10.06 0.95
C PHE A 56 -42.93 -10.08 1.60
N LYS A 57 -42.31 -11.26 1.63
CA LYS A 57 -40.86 -11.44 1.80
C LYS A 57 -40.40 -12.57 0.89
N SER A 58 -39.92 -12.23 -0.30
CA SER A 58 -38.85 -13.01 -0.91
C SER A 58 -37.62 -12.89 0.01
N ALA A 59 -36.90 -13.95 0.39
CA ALA A 59 -36.52 -15.18 -0.32
C ALA A 59 -35.42 -14.95 -1.37
N ILE A 60 -34.28 -14.40 -0.94
CA ILE A 60 -32.99 -14.70 -1.56
C ILE A 60 -32.21 -15.61 -0.61
N ASN A 61 -31.89 -16.81 -1.10
CA ASN A 61 -31.27 -17.90 -0.35
C ASN A 61 -29.76 -17.91 -0.57
N ARG A 62 -28.96 -18.20 0.46
CA ARG A 62 -27.51 -18.40 0.28
C ARG A 62 -27.24 -19.78 -0.34
N ARG A 63 -26.86 -19.81 -1.62
CA ARG A 63 -26.02 -20.88 -2.19
C ARG A 63 -24.74 -20.21 -2.69
N SER A 64 -23.53 -20.43 -2.14
CA SER A 64 -22.85 -21.66 -1.71
C SER A 64 -22.17 -22.44 -2.85
N ILE A 65 -21.21 -21.80 -3.51
CA ILE A 65 -20.08 -22.50 -4.15
C ILE A 65 -19.08 -22.75 -3.02
N PHE A 66 -19.00 -23.97 -2.48
CA PHE A 66 -18.13 -25.05 -2.97
C PHE A 66 -16.64 -24.67 -3.01
N TRP A 67 -16.03 -24.74 -1.84
CA TRP A 67 -14.58 -24.98 -1.73
C TRP A 67 -14.29 -26.40 -2.22
N PRO A 68 -13.21 -26.65 -3.01
CA PRO A 68 -12.69 -28.00 -3.14
C PRO A 68 -12.31 -28.51 -1.74
N LYS A 69 -12.70 -29.75 -1.41
CA LYS A 69 -12.45 -30.31 -0.08
C LYS A 69 -10.95 -30.51 0.12
N ILE A 70 -10.34 -29.69 0.96
CA ILE A 70 -9.23 -30.17 1.81
C ILE A 70 -9.77 -31.42 2.51
N ALA A 71 -9.13 -32.56 2.28
CA ALA A 71 -9.52 -33.82 2.89
C ALA A 71 -9.32 -33.74 4.41
N LYS A 72 -10.39 -33.42 5.14
CA LYS A 72 -10.40 -33.49 6.60
C LYS A 72 -10.13 -34.94 7.00
N MET A 73 -8.93 -35.20 7.50
CA MET A 73 -8.57 -36.47 8.09
C MET A 73 -9.40 -36.66 9.37
N TYR A 74 -10.46 -37.46 9.27
CA TYR A 74 -11.28 -37.87 10.39
C TYR A 74 -10.70 -39.14 11.01
N LEU A 75 -10.70 -39.22 12.35
CA LEU A 75 -10.19 -40.38 13.06
C LEU A 75 -11.10 -41.59 12.78
N GLN A 76 -10.51 -42.63 12.20
CA GLN A 76 -11.10 -43.95 12.04
C GLN A 76 -10.48 -44.90 13.08
N PHE A 77 -11.03 -46.09 13.19
CA PHE A 77 -10.42 -47.22 13.86
C PHE A 77 -10.69 -48.51 13.09
N TYR A 78 -9.91 -49.54 13.38
CA TYR A 78 -10.23 -50.92 13.07
C TYR A 78 -10.00 -51.78 14.30
N ILE A 79 -10.48 -53.01 14.25
CA ILE A 79 -10.22 -54.02 15.28
C ILE A 79 -9.09 -54.90 14.75
N ASN A 80 -8.00 -55.05 15.52
CA ASN A 80 -6.91 -55.97 15.17
C ASN A 80 -7.27 -57.43 15.52
N GLU A 81 -6.39 -58.37 15.18
CA GLU A 81 -6.61 -59.81 15.42
C GLU A 81 -6.73 -60.16 16.92
N ASN A 82 -6.19 -59.31 17.81
CA ASN A 82 -6.30 -59.46 19.26
C ASN A 82 -7.63 -58.92 19.84
N GLY A 83 -8.46 -58.25 19.02
CA GLY A 83 -9.71 -57.61 19.45
C GLY A 83 -9.60 -56.14 19.89
N ASP A 84 -8.41 -55.54 19.85
CA ASP A 84 -8.16 -54.16 20.24
C ASP A 84 -8.52 -53.15 19.14
N LYS A 85 -8.97 -51.96 19.53
CA LYS A 85 -9.27 -50.85 18.62
C LYS A 85 -8.02 -50.02 18.30
N VAL A 86 -7.48 -50.22 17.10
CA VAL A 86 -6.36 -49.43 16.58
C VAL A 86 -6.89 -48.24 15.79
N TYR A 87 -6.56 -47.01 16.22
CA TYR A 87 -7.01 -45.78 15.58
C TYR A 87 -6.08 -45.34 14.44
N THR A 88 -6.63 -44.75 13.39
CA THR A 88 -5.88 -44.32 12.19
C THR A 88 -6.62 -43.23 11.43
N THR A 89 -5.89 -42.40 10.67
CA THR A 89 -6.46 -41.44 9.71
C THR A 89 -6.66 -42.02 8.32
N LYS A 90 -6.12 -43.22 8.05
CA LYS A 90 -6.32 -43.96 6.78
C LYS A 90 -7.73 -44.58 6.73
N LYS A 91 -8.31 -44.61 5.53
CA LYS A 91 -9.64 -45.22 5.27
C LYS A 91 -9.61 -46.74 5.15
N GLU A 92 -8.42 -47.32 5.11
CA GLU A 92 -8.17 -48.76 4.97
C GLU A 92 -7.18 -49.21 6.05
N THR A 93 -7.34 -50.47 6.45
CA THR A 93 -6.43 -51.20 7.35
C THR A 93 -5.16 -51.62 6.61
N PRO A 94 -4.11 -52.08 7.33
CA PRO A 94 -2.94 -52.71 6.69
C PRO A 94 -3.27 -53.93 5.81
N VAL A 95 -4.48 -54.49 5.93
CA VAL A 95 -4.98 -55.66 5.18
C VAL A 95 -6.05 -55.26 4.13
N GLY A 96 -6.11 -53.98 3.75
CA GLY A 96 -6.99 -53.48 2.67
C GLY A 96 -8.49 -53.42 2.99
N LEU A 97 -8.91 -53.78 4.21
CA LEU A 97 -10.31 -53.65 4.66
C LEU A 97 -10.64 -52.21 5.08
N ALA A 98 -11.85 -51.74 4.82
CA ALA A 98 -12.27 -50.37 5.18
C ALA A 98 -12.34 -50.13 6.70
N THR A 99 -11.81 -49.00 7.16
CA THR A 99 -11.83 -48.60 8.58
C THR A 99 -13.16 -47.95 8.97
N GLN A 100 -13.50 -48.01 10.26
CA GLN A 100 -14.76 -47.51 10.83
C GLN A 100 -14.57 -46.16 11.52
N SER A 101 -15.54 -45.25 11.43
CA SER A 101 -15.39 -43.93 12.07
C SER A 101 -15.38 -44.04 13.60
N ALA A 102 -14.38 -43.41 14.23
CA ALA A 102 -14.26 -43.34 15.69
C ALA A 102 -15.27 -42.38 16.36
N HIS A 103 -16.09 -41.67 15.57
CA HIS A 103 -17.04 -40.68 16.08
C HIS A 103 -18.44 -41.28 16.29
N PRO A 104 -19.10 -41.04 17.44
CA PRO A 104 -20.48 -41.47 17.66
C PRO A 104 -21.42 -40.92 16.59
N ALA A 105 -22.41 -41.73 16.16
CA ALA A 105 -23.24 -41.44 14.98
C ALA A 105 -23.99 -40.08 14.98
N ARG A 106 -24.19 -39.47 16.16
CA ARG A 106 -24.76 -38.10 16.29
C ARG A 106 -23.82 -36.99 15.80
N PHE A 107 -22.53 -37.26 15.70
CA PHE A 107 -21.46 -36.29 15.42
C PHE A 107 -20.62 -36.63 14.18
N SER A 108 -20.95 -37.69 13.43
CA SER A 108 -20.27 -37.99 12.16
C SER A 108 -20.63 -36.95 11.09
N PRO A 109 -19.66 -36.19 10.55
CA PRO A 109 -19.95 -35.04 9.68
C PRO A 109 -20.29 -35.42 8.24
N ASP A 110 -19.93 -36.62 7.80
CA ASP A 110 -20.15 -37.09 6.41
C ASP A 110 -21.58 -37.62 6.19
N ASP A 111 -22.36 -37.92 7.23
CA ASP A 111 -23.74 -38.42 7.09
C ASP A 111 -24.81 -37.57 7.81
N LYS A 112 -25.00 -36.37 7.26
CA LYS A 112 -26.02 -35.39 7.67
C LYS A 112 -27.47 -35.88 7.63
N PHE A 113 -27.74 -37.01 6.95
CA PHE A 113 -29.07 -37.62 6.81
C PHE A 113 -29.16 -39.03 7.38
N SER A 114 -28.16 -39.46 8.16
CA SER A 114 -28.10 -40.77 8.83
C SER A 114 -29.40 -41.12 9.56
N ARG A 115 -29.96 -40.17 10.34
CA ARG A 115 -31.22 -40.36 11.06
C ARG A 115 -32.40 -40.66 10.14
N GLN A 116 -32.55 -39.92 9.04
CA GLN A 116 -33.58 -40.16 8.03
C GLN A 116 -33.36 -41.49 7.30
N ARG A 117 -32.12 -41.82 6.95
CA ARG A 117 -31.77 -43.09 6.27
C ARG A 117 -32.01 -44.30 7.16
N ILE A 118 -31.74 -44.20 8.47
CA ILE A 118 -32.05 -45.24 9.45
C ILE A 118 -33.57 -45.36 9.67
N LEU A 119 -34.32 -44.25 9.66
CA LEU A 119 -35.80 -44.29 9.71
C LEU A 119 -36.41 -44.91 8.44
N LEU A 120 -35.84 -44.65 7.26
CA LEU A 120 -36.24 -45.30 6.01
C LEU A 120 -35.90 -46.79 6.01
N LYS A 121 -34.69 -47.18 6.42
CA LYS A 121 -34.30 -48.60 6.61
C LYS A 121 -35.06 -49.32 7.74
N LYS A 122 -35.74 -48.59 8.63
CA LYS A 122 -36.70 -49.13 9.61
C LYS A 122 -38.15 -49.16 9.11
N ARG A 123 -38.48 -48.48 8.02
CA ARG A 123 -39.81 -48.53 7.36
C ARG A 123 -39.86 -49.54 6.21
N PHE A 124 -38.73 -49.75 5.54
CA PHE A 124 -38.59 -50.71 4.44
C PHE A 124 -37.47 -51.69 4.79
N ALA A 125 -37.84 -52.96 5.05
CA ALA A 125 -36.91 -54.05 5.31
C ALA A 125 -36.37 -54.67 4.01
N ASN A 126 -35.26 -55.43 4.11
CA ASN A 126 -34.47 -56.09 3.05
C ASN A 126 -33.38 -55.18 2.40
N LEU A 127 -32.07 -55.45 2.51
CA LEU A 127 -31.18 -56.46 1.84
C LEU A 127 -30.76 -56.02 0.41
N ARG A 128 -29.53 -56.25 -0.14
CA ARG A 128 -28.40 -57.16 0.18
C ARG A 128 -27.00 -56.52 -0.14
N THR A 129 -25.92 -57.29 -0.35
CA THR A 129 -24.46 -56.90 -0.38
C THR A 129 -23.61 -57.57 -1.51
N VAL A 130 -22.26 -57.36 -1.56
CA VAL A 130 -21.20 -57.88 -2.53
C VAL A 130 -21.07 -57.03 -3.82
N SER A 131 -19.95 -56.83 -4.56
CA SER A 131 -18.51 -57.29 -4.67
C SER A 131 -17.49 -56.10 -4.56
N SER A 132 -16.13 -56.12 -4.66
CA SER A 132 -14.98 -57.03 -5.01
C SER A 132 -14.45 -57.07 -6.48
N VAL A 133 -13.14 -57.42 -6.70
CA VAL A 133 -12.29 -57.45 -7.96
C VAL A 133 -11.49 -56.14 -8.24
N THR A 134 -10.27 -56.10 -8.85
CA THR A 134 -8.89 -56.56 -8.50
C THR A 134 -7.88 -56.12 -9.60
N GLY A 135 -6.59 -55.95 -9.29
CA GLY A 135 -5.47 -55.88 -10.28
C GLY A 135 -4.82 -54.49 -10.52
N ASN A 136 -3.58 -54.38 -11.04
CA ASN A 136 -2.22 -54.62 -10.47
C ASN A 136 -1.15 -54.16 -11.51
N GLU A 137 0.06 -53.73 -11.09
CA GLU A 137 1.31 -53.54 -11.91
C GLU A 137 1.26 -52.52 -13.10
N ASP A 138 2.33 -51.90 -13.64
CA ASP A 138 3.79 -51.78 -13.39
C ASP A 138 4.34 -50.57 -14.24
N SER A 139 5.61 -50.12 -14.31
CA SER A 139 6.76 -49.93 -13.38
C SER A 139 7.89 -49.14 -14.11
N GLN A 140 9.09 -48.98 -13.49
CA GLN A 140 10.34 -48.35 -14.02
C GLN A 140 10.28 -46.82 -14.17
N ILE A 141 11.19 -45.96 -13.66
CA ILE A 141 12.52 -46.02 -13.00
C ILE A 141 13.77 -46.11 -13.92
N LEU A 142 14.46 -44.96 -14.06
CA LEU A 142 15.94 -44.70 -14.07
C LEU A 142 16.13 -43.21 -14.49
N LEU A 143 16.73 -42.24 -13.78
CA LEU A 143 17.65 -42.14 -12.63
C LEU A 143 19.15 -42.17 -12.98
N TYR A 144 19.74 -40.96 -13.13
CA TYR A 144 21.08 -40.43 -12.73
C TYR A 144 21.29 -39.13 -13.57
N SER A 145 21.55 -37.91 -13.07
CA SER A 145 22.44 -37.36 -12.01
C SER A 145 23.78 -36.84 -12.54
N MET A 146 23.91 -35.50 -12.69
CA MET A 146 25.05 -34.66 -12.25
C MET A 146 24.81 -33.17 -12.56
N ALA A 147 25.55 -32.27 -11.90
CA ALA A 147 25.50 -30.80 -11.97
C ALA A 147 26.88 -30.22 -11.52
N PRO A 148 27.16 -28.90 -11.44
CA PRO A 148 26.38 -27.69 -11.79
C PRO A 148 27.21 -26.61 -12.55
N ASN A 149 26.77 -25.33 -12.48
CA ASN A 149 27.50 -24.05 -12.67
C ASN A 149 27.46 -23.31 -14.03
N PHE A 150 27.84 -22.02 -13.94
CA PHE A 150 27.94 -20.98 -14.99
C PHE A 150 26.64 -20.41 -15.58
N GLY A 151 25.82 -19.79 -14.71
CA GLY A 151 24.67 -18.95 -15.10
C GLY A 151 24.69 -17.50 -14.57
N PHE A 152 25.81 -17.00 -14.01
CA PHE A 152 25.82 -15.80 -13.15
C PHE A 152 26.76 -14.65 -13.60
N LEU A 153 27.23 -14.65 -14.86
CA LEU A 153 28.26 -13.69 -15.32
C LEU A 153 27.92 -12.86 -16.57
N VAL A 154 26.74 -13.08 -17.19
CA VAL A 154 26.36 -12.39 -18.46
C VAL A 154 25.26 -11.34 -18.24
N VAL A 155 24.28 -11.60 -17.36
CA VAL A 155 23.24 -10.60 -17.01
C VAL A 155 23.85 -9.40 -16.27
N ALA A 156 25.00 -9.57 -15.61
CA ALA A 156 25.77 -8.51 -14.96
C ALA A 156 26.36 -7.45 -15.93
N PHE A 157 26.23 -7.65 -17.25
CA PHE A 157 26.72 -6.72 -18.28
C PHE A 157 25.62 -6.15 -19.21
N LEU A 158 24.37 -6.63 -19.10
CA LEU A 158 23.27 -6.17 -19.96
C LEU A 158 22.70 -4.86 -19.44
N VAL A 159 23.18 -3.77 -20.03
CA VAL A 159 22.91 -2.35 -19.69
C VAL A 159 23.63 -1.90 -18.41
N LEU A 160 24.94 -1.68 -18.58
CA LEU A 160 25.73 -0.75 -17.77
C LEU A 160 24.96 0.56 -17.51
N ALA A 161 24.98 1.01 -16.26
CA ALA A 161 24.59 2.34 -15.78
C ALA A 161 23.67 3.16 -16.72
N TRP A 162 22.35 3.08 -16.46
CA TRP A 162 21.36 4.05 -16.94
C TRP A 162 21.96 5.46 -16.85
N ARG A 163 21.96 6.22 -17.95
CA ARG A 163 22.51 7.59 -17.93
C ARG A 163 21.83 8.40 -16.85
N CYS A 164 22.56 8.71 -15.78
CA CYS A 164 22.24 9.83 -14.90
C CYS A 164 22.58 11.13 -15.64
N GLU A 165 21.77 11.45 -16.65
CA GLU A 165 21.59 12.82 -17.13
C GLU A 165 20.89 13.60 -16.00
N SER A 166 21.72 13.98 -15.02
CA SER A 166 21.49 15.09 -14.11
C SER A 166 21.02 16.28 -14.94
N ALA A 167 19.85 16.83 -14.62
CA ALA A 167 19.06 17.75 -15.46
C ALA A 167 19.91 18.82 -16.18
N ALA A 168 20.39 18.44 -17.36
CA ALA A 168 21.14 19.26 -18.29
C ALA A 168 20.34 19.18 -19.58
N PHE A 169 19.58 20.23 -19.86
CA PHE A 169 18.68 20.31 -21.00
C PHE A 169 19.51 20.16 -22.28
N GLY A 170 19.50 18.97 -22.87
CA GLY A 170 20.07 18.72 -24.20
C GLY A 170 19.11 19.22 -25.27
N PRO A 171 19.60 19.69 -26.42
CA PRO A 171 18.74 19.92 -27.59
C PRO A 171 18.12 18.60 -28.08
N VAL A 172 17.15 18.72 -29.00
CA VAL A 172 16.62 17.56 -29.75
C VAL A 172 17.78 16.78 -30.38
N SER A 173 17.70 15.45 -30.29
CA SER A 173 18.84 14.55 -30.53
C SER A 173 18.42 13.29 -31.30
N GLU A 174 19.39 12.48 -31.73
CA GLU A 174 19.13 11.25 -32.49
C GLU A 174 18.24 10.23 -31.73
N LEU A 175 18.22 10.30 -30.39
CA LEU A 175 17.29 9.54 -29.55
C LEU A 175 15.82 9.95 -29.79
N HIS A 176 15.56 11.23 -30.05
CA HIS A 176 14.23 11.74 -30.39
C HIS A 176 13.83 11.30 -31.81
N ARG A 177 14.78 11.24 -32.77
CA ARG A 177 14.51 10.67 -34.11
C ARG A 177 14.15 9.19 -34.04
N SER A 178 14.95 8.42 -33.29
CA SER A 178 14.72 7.00 -33.06
C SER A 178 13.37 6.76 -32.39
N ALA A 179 13.08 7.49 -31.31
CA ALA A 179 11.80 7.39 -30.62
C ALA A 179 10.61 7.81 -31.49
N ALA A 180 10.74 8.82 -32.35
CA ALA A 180 9.67 9.21 -33.26
C ALA A 180 9.26 8.05 -34.18
N LEU A 181 10.22 7.26 -34.68
CA LEU A 181 9.97 6.07 -35.50
C LEU A 181 9.32 4.90 -34.73
N GLU A 182 9.62 4.76 -33.44
CA GLU A 182 9.00 3.75 -32.56
C GLU A 182 7.58 4.15 -32.11
N ILE A 183 7.38 5.45 -31.82
CA ILE A 183 6.13 6.02 -31.32
C ILE A 183 5.10 6.13 -32.46
N PHE A 184 5.49 6.66 -33.62
CA PHE A 184 4.66 6.74 -34.81
C PHE A 184 4.92 5.54 -35.72
N ASN A 185 4.56 4.35 -35.25
CA ASN A 185 4.61 3.13 -36.06
C ASN A 185 3.31 2.94 -36.85
N ALA A 186 3.40 2.92 -38.19
CA ALA A 186 2.24 2.77 -39.07
C ALA A 186 1.81 1.29 -39.19
N ALA A 187 0.65 0.94 -38.63
CA ALA A 187 0.01 -0.35 -38.87
C ALA A 187 -0.62 -0.35 -40.28
N ASP A 188 -0.35 -1.40 -41.07
CA ASP A 188 -0.84 -1.57 -42.44
C ASP A 188 -0.62 -0.35 -43.37
N GLY A 189 0.44 0.43 -43.09
CA GLY A 189 0.76 1.66 -43.84
C GLY A 189 -0.10 2.88 -43.48
N SER A 190 -0.84 2.87 -42.36
CA SER A 190 -1.66 3.98 -41.86
C SER A 190 -1.36 4.29 -40.39
N PHE A 191 -1.66 5.53 -39.95
CA PHE A 191 -1.55 5.95 -38.55
C PHE A 191 -2.89 5.91 -37.78
N GLY A 192 -3.98 5.48 -38.42
CA GLY A 192 -5.31 5.49 -37.81
C GLY A 192 -6.18 6.61 -38.38
N SER A 193 -6.25 7.76 -37.71
CA SER A 193 -7.02 8.93 -38.19
C SER A 193 -6.16 9.92 -39.00
N LEU A 194 -6.82 10.90 -39.63
CA LEU A 194 -6.15 12.04 -40.26
C LEU A 194 -5.49 12.99 -39.25
N GLU A 195 -5.96 13.03 -38.00
CA GLU A 195 -5.32 13.77 -36.91
C GLU A 195 -3.98 13.11 -36.54
N ASP A 196 -3.97 11.81 -36.24
CA ASP A 196 -2.75 11.02 -35.95
C ASP A 196 -1.75 11.08 -37.12
N THR A 197 -2.28 11.03 -38.36
CA THR A 197 -1.48 11.11 -39.59
C THR A 197 -0.82 12.47 -39.75
N TYR A 198 -1.51 13.58 -39.44
CA TYR A 198 -0.92 14.91 -39.46
C TYR A 198 0.15 15.07 -38.36
N GLU A 199 -0.14 14.63 -37.14
CA GLU A 199 0.80 14.69 -36.01
C GLU A 199 2.11 13.95 -36.35
N ALA A 200 2.01 12.71 -36.83
CA ALA A 200 3.15 11.90 -37.26
C ALA A 200 3.97 12.58 -38.37
N LEU A 201 3.32 13.00 -39.46
CA LEU A 201 3.98 13.59 -40.63
C LEU A 201 4.64 14.94 -40.31
N LYS A 202 4.04 15.74 -39.41
CA LYS A 202 4.60 17.02 -39.00
C LYS A 202 5.79 16.84 -38.07
N THR A 203 5.75 15.87 -37.16
CA THR A 203 6.91 15.50 -36.34
C THR A 203 8.06 14.97 -37.20
N PHE A 204 7.79 14.11 -38.19
CA PHE A 204 8.84 13.63 -39.11
C PHE A 204 9.46 14.75 -39.94
N GLU A 205 8.67 15.72 -40.41
CA GLU A 205 9.16 16.91 -41.11
C GLU A 205 10.09 17.76 -40.24
N ILE A 206 9.69 18.06 -38.99
CA ILE A 206 10.50 18.84 -38.04
C ILE A 206 11.82 18.13 -37.71
N LEU A 207 11.80 16.80 -37.57
CA LEU A 207 12.97 16.00 -37.22
C LEU A 207 13.89 15.68 -38.41
N GLY A 208 13.45 15.94 -39.65
CA GLY A 208 14.19 15.59 -40.87
C GLY A 208 14.17 14.09 -41.20
N ILE A 209 13.08 13.40 -40.89
CA ILE A 209 12.89 11.96 -41.11
C ILE A 209 12.20 11.73 -42.46
N GLU A 210 12.74 10.81 -43.28
CA GLU A 210 12.18 10.51 -44.60
C GLU A 210 10.80 9.83 -44.52
N LYS A 211 9.86 10.35 -45.33
CA LYS A 211 8.45 9.90 -45.37
C LYS A 211 8.34 8.61 -46.22
N LYS A 212 7.86 7.50 -45.63
CA LYS A 212 7.64 6.22 -46.35
C LYS A 212 6.63 6.36 -47.50
N SER A 213 6.90 5.71 -48.63
CA SER A 213 6.05 5.68 -49.84
C SER A 213 4.61 5.26 -49.57
N ASP A 214 4.46 4.21 -48.76
CA ASP A 214 3.20 3.47 -48.63
C ASP A 214 2.19 4.30 -47.83
N VAL A 215 2.70 5.04 -46.84
CA VAL A 215 1.98 6.05 -46.05
C VAL A 215 1.48 7.20 -46.92
N LYS A 216 2.25 7.65 -47.93
CA LYS A 216 1.74 8.69 -48.86
C LYS A 216 0.53 8.15 -49.64
N THR A 217 0.58 6.90 -50.10
CA THR A 217 -0.51 6.31 -50.90
C THR A 217 -1.79 6.14 -50.09
N SER A 218 -1.69 5.58 -48.88
CA SER A 218 -2.85 5.39 -47.99
C SER A 218 -3.46 6.73 -47.52
N ALA A 219 -2.62 7.67 -47.09
CA ALA A 219 -3.06 8.96 -46.59
C ALA A 219 -3.71 9.81 -47.70
N CYS A 220 -3.13 9.84 -48.91
CA CYS A 220 -3.73 10.57 -50.03
C CYS A 220 -5.11 10.00 -50.46
N ALA A 221 -5.33 8.69 -50.36
CA ALA A 221 -6.65 8.10 -50.59
C ALA A 221 -7.67 8.55 -49.53
N SER A 222 -7.28 8.55 -48.25
CA SER A 222 -8.12 9.06 -47.14
C SER A 222 -8.45 10.54 -47.30
N VAL A 223 -7.46 11.38 -47.61
CA VAL A 223 -7.62 12.83 -47.89
C VAL A 223 -8.61 13.05 -49.03
N ALA A 224 -8.43 12.37 -50.18
CA ALA A 224 -9.33 12.50 -51.31
C ALA A 224 -10.78 12.11 -50.96
N SER A 225 -10.98 11.02 -50.22
CA SER A 225 -12.32 10.58 -49.78
C SER A 225 -12.98 11.59 -48.82
N THR A 226 -12.21 12.21 -47.93
CA THR A 226 -12.73 13.15 -46.92
C THR A 226 -13.10 14.50 -47.53
N LEU A 227 -12.30 15.01 -48.49
CA LEU A 227 -12.58 16.27 -49.17
C LEU A 227 -13.73 16.15 -50.18
N LEU A 228 -13.87 15.01 -50.86
CA LEU A 228 -14.97 14.74 -51.80
C LEU A 228 -16.30 14.40 -51.09
N SER A 229 -16.27 13.93 -49.83
CA SER A 229 -17.48 13.61 -49.07
C SER A 229 -18.17 14.88 -48.54
N ALA A 230 -19.43 15.06 -48.94
CA ALA A 230 -20.27 16.18 -48.51
C ALA A 230 -20.65 16.14 -47.01
N SER A 231 -20.48 14.99 -46.33
CA SER A 231 -20.88 14.80 -44.93
C SER A 231 -19.72 14.84 -43.92
N SER A 232 -18.47 15.03 -44.35
CA SER A 232 -17.30 15.15 -43.46
C SER A 232 -17.44 16.31 -42.48
N ALA A 233 -17.00 16.13 -41.24
CA ALA A 233 -17.00 17.21 -40.25
C ALA A 233 -15.90 18.24 -40.54
N VAL A 234 -16.07 19.46 -40.05
CA VAL A 234 -15.13 20.58 -40.27
C VAL A 234 -13.73 20.26 -39.73
N LYS A 235 -13.64 19.54 -38.61
CA LYS A 235 -12.38 18.99 -38.08
C LYS A 235 -11.70 18.03 -39.07
N ASP A 236 -12.44 17.13 -39.69
CA ASP A 236 -11.89 16.12 -40.62
C ASP A 236 -11.40 16.79 -41.91
N LEU A 237 -12.12 17.82 -42.39
CA LEU A 237 -11.69 18.67 -43.50
C LEU A 237 -10.38 19.40 -43.17
N PHE A 238 -10.27 20.01 -41.98
CA PHE A 238 -9.04 20.67 -41.53
C PHE A 238 -7.84 19.72 -41.48
N HIS A 239 -8.00 18.51 -40.92
CA HIS A 239 -6.91 17.53 -40.90
C HIS A 239 -6.60 16.97 -42.29
N ALA A 240 -7.60 16.78 -43.17
CA ALA A 240 -7.38 16.38 -44.55
C ALA A 240 -6.54 17.42 -45.33
N LEU A 241 -6.85 18.71 -45.19
CA LEU A 241 -6.08 19.81 -45.78
C LEU A 241 -4.67 19.91 -45.18
N SER A 242 -4.54 19.68 -43.87
CA SER A 242 -3.26 19.69 -43.15
C SER A 242 -2.33 18.56 -43.63
N VAL A 243 -2.86 17.34 -43.80
CA VAL A 243 -2.13 16.20 -44.39
C VAL A 243 -1.79 16.47 -45.86
N ASN A 244 -2.70 17.09 -46.63
CA ASN A 244 -2.41 17.42 -48.03
C ASN A 244 -1.25 18.41 -48.19
N GLY A 245 -1.16 19.43 -47.33
CA GLY A 245 -0.03 20.37 -47.33
C GLY A 245 1.34 19.69 -47.14
N LEU A 246 1.40 18.64 -46.30
CA LEU A 246 2.63 17.90 -45.99
C LEU A 246 2.99 16.79 -46.99
N LEU A 247 2.02 16.27 -47.76
CA LEU A 247 2.21 15.18 -48.72
C LEU A 247 2.16 15.62 -50.18
N LYS A 248 1.42 16.69 -50.49
CA LYS A 248 1.06 17.15 -51.84
C LYS A 248 0.46 16.01 -52.66
N CYS A 249 -0.81 15.70 -52.36
CA CYS A 249 -1.60 14.71 -53.05
C CYS A 249 -2.20 15.28 -54.34
N GLU A 250 -2.36 14.45 -55.37
CA GLU A 250 -3.01 14.84 -56.61
C GLU A 250 -4.54 14.88 -56.39
N LEU A 251 -5.11 16.09 -56.37
CA LEU A 251 -6.52 16.35 -56.10
C LEU A 251 -7.14 17.20 -57.21
N LYS A 252 -8.46 17.07 -57.41
CA LYS A 252 -9.20 17.87 -58.39
C LYS A 252 -9.63 19.21 -57.81
N ASN A 253 -9.49 20.28 -58.58
CA ASN A 253 -9.77 21.66 -58.15
C ASN A 253 -11.23 21.87 -57.70
N GLU A 254 -12.17 21.10 -58.27
CA GLU A 254 -13.58 21.03 -57.86
C GLU A 254 -13.76 20.72 -56.36
N ALA A 255 -12.90 19.87 -55.79
CA ALA A 255 -12.95 19.49 -54.37
C ALA A 255 -12.61 20.68 -53.45
N PHE A 256 -11.62 21.50 -53.82
CA PHE A 256 -11.22 22.65 -53.00
C PHE A 256 -12.33 23.71 -52.93
N ARG A 257 -12.99 24.03 -54.04
CA ARG A 257 -14.13 24.97 -54.06
C ARG A 257 -15.34 24.44 -53.27
N GLY A 258 -15.61 23.13 -53.33
CA GLY A 258 -16.66 22.50 -52.53
C GLY A 258 -16.36 22.51 -51.02
N VAL A 259 -15.09 22.45 -50.64
CA VAL A 259 -14.65 22.53 -49.23
C VAL A 259 -14.62 23.98 -48.73
N GLU A 260 -14.16 24.94 -49.54
CA GLU A 260 -14.17 26.36 -49.21
C GLU A 260 -15.56 26.84 -48.76
N SER A 261 -16.60 26.62 -49.57
CA SER A 261 -17.98 27.00 -49.24
C SER A 261 -18.39 26.45 -47.87
N ARG A 262 -18.11 25.17 -47.60
CA ARG A 262 -18.47 24.52 -46.32
C ARG A 262 -17.72 25.11 -45.12
N LEU A 263 -16.47 25.56 -45.31
CA LEU A 263 -15.71 26.24 -44.26
C LEU A 263 -16.24 27.67 -44.03
N GLN A 264 -16.66 28.39 -45.08
CA GLN A 264 -17.31 29.69 -44.95
C GLN A 264 -18.70 29.57 -44.29
N ASP A 265 -19.52 28.59 -44.69
CA ASP A 265 -20.83 28.28 -44.10
C ASP A 265 -20.69 27.94 -42.60
N SER A 266 -19.70 27.10 -42.26
CA SER A 266 -19.32 26.80 -40.87
C SER A 266 -18.94 28.06 -40.09
N LEU A 267 -18.08 28.91 -40.67
CA LEU A 267 -17.59 30.15 -40.04
C LEU A 267 -18.72 31.16 -39.77
N ASN A 268 -19.76 31.18 -40.61
CA ASN A 268 -20.96 32.00 -40.43
C ASN A 268 -21.88 31.52 -39.29
N VAL A 269 -21.79 30.24 -38.89
CA VAL A 269 -22.61 29.60 -37.85
C VAL A 269 -21.83 29.35 -36.54
N ALA A 270 -20.49 29.45 -36.60
CA ALA A 270 -19.56 29.18 -35.51
C ALA A 270 -19.93 29.91 -34.20
N ASN A 271 -19.97 29.14 -33.10
CA ASN A 271 -20.23 29.67 -31.76
C ASN A 271 -19.27 29.14 -30.68
N SER A 272 -18.43 28.14 -31.02
CA SER A 272 -17.29 27.71 -30.21
C SER A 272 -15.97 28.10 -30.86
N LEU A 273 -14.93 28.23 -30.04
CA LEU A 273 -13.57 28.52 -30.48
C LEU A 273 -13.01 27.46 -31.43
N LEU A 274 -13.43 26.19 -31.27
CA LEU A 274 -12.99 25.10 -32.13
C LEU A 274 -13.62 25.19 -33.54
N ASP A 275 -14.86 25.66 -33.64
CA ASP A 275 -15.50 25.89 -34.95
C ASP A 275 -14.73 26.98 -35.71
N TYR A 276 -14.40 28.10 -35.04
CA TYR A 276 -13.56 29.15 -35.60
C TYR A 276 -12.17 28.62 -35.98
N TYR A 277 -11.52 27.85 -35.11
CA TYR A 277 -10.19 27.30 -35.34
C TYR A 277 -10.13 26.41 -36.59
N TYR A 278 -10.97 25.39 -36.67
CA TYR A 278 -10.97 24.46 -37.81
C TYR A 278 -11.45 25.15 -39.12
N SER A 279 -12.39 26.09 -39.04
CA SER A 279 -12.88 26.81 -40.22
C SER A 279 -11.83 27.79 -40.77
N VAL A 280 -11.29 28.68 -39.93
CA VAL A 280 -10.28 29.67 -40.34
C VAL A 280 -8.97 28.97 -40.71
N GLY A 281 -8.52 28.00 -39.91
CA GLY A 281 -7.31 27.22 -40.21
C GLY A 281 -7.43 26.44 -41.53
N GLY A 282 -8.61 25.88 -41.84
CA GLY A 282 -8.87 25.23 -43.12
C GLY A 282 -8.82 26.21 -44.30
N LEU A 283 -9.34 27.43 -44.13
CA LEU A 283 -9.29 28.48 -45.15
C LEU A 283 -7.85 28.98 -45.40
N VAL A 284 -7.02 29.13 -44.36
CA VAL A 284 -5.57 29.42 -44.51
C VAL A 284 -4.88 28.30 -45.30
N LEU A 285 -5.12 27.03 -44.92
CA LEU A 285 -4.52 25.89 -45.61
C LEU A 285 -4.98 25.75 -47.07
N LEU A 286 -6.19 26.20 -47.43
CA LEU A 286 -6.63 26.26 -48.83
C LEU A 286 -5.87 27.33 -49.62
N LYS A 287 -5.73 28.54 -49.07
CA LYS A 287 -5.01 29.67 -49.68
C LYS A 287 -3.56 29.30 -50.03
N ASP A 288 -2.89 28.53 -49.17
CA ASP A 288 -1.52 28.06 -49.39
C ASP A 288 -1.41 26.88 -50.39
N GLN A 289 -2.53 26.25 -50.76
CA GLN A 289 -2.57 25.04 -51.59
C GLN A 289 -3.16 25.23 -52.99
N THR A 290 -3.95 26.29 -53.23
CA THR A 290 -4.47 26.61 -54.57
C THR A 290 -4.64 28.12 -54.78
N SER A 291 -4.23 28.59 -55.96
CA SER A 291 -4.42 29.97 -56.42
C SER A 291 -5.66 30.15 -57.31
N GLU A 292 -6.52 29.13 -57.45
CA GLU A 292 -7.80 29.22 -58.19
C GLU A 292 -8.99 29.59 -57.30
N VAL A 293 -8.75 29.79 -56.00
CA VAL A 293 -9.77 30.04 -54.98
C VAL A 293 -9.35 31.29 -54.21
N ASP A 294 -10.15 32.35 -54.29
CA ASP A 294 -9.83 33.67 -53.73
C ASP A 294 -10.27 33.77 -52.26
N VAL A 295 -9.54 33.06 -51.39
CA VAL A 295 -9.94 32.82 -50.00
C VAL A 295 -9.75 34.09 -49.14
N HIS A 296 -10.75 34.97 -49.14
CA HIS A 296 -10.73 36.25 -48.44
C HIS A 296 -11.90 36.44 -47.45
N LEU A 297 -11.60 36.96 -46.25
CA LEU A 297 -12.57 37.25 -45.19
C LEU A 297 -12.98 38.73 -45.21
N ASN A 298 -14.09 39.02 -45.91
CA ASN A 298 -14.69 40.36 -45.94
C ASN A 298 -15.25 40.82 -44.58
N ASP A 299 -15.57 39.87 -43.69
CA ASP A 299 -16.12 40.11 -42.35
C ASP A 299 -15.05 39.94 -41.22
N ALA A 300 -13.75 39.98 -41.57
CA ALA A 300 -12.64 39.65 -40.66
C ALA A 300 -12.68 40.40 -39.32
N ASP A 301 -12.96 41.70 -39.33
CA ASP A 301 -13.00 42.57 -38.14
C ASP A 301 -14.12 42.14 -37.15
N LYS A 302 -15.24 41.62 -37.67
CA LYS A 302 -16.37 41.07 -36.91
C LYS A 302 -16.05 39.68 -36.35
N ILE A 303 -15.37 38.83 -37.13
CA ILE A 303 -14.90 37.51 -36.70
C ILE A 303 -13.84 37.67 -35.59
N PHE A 304 -12.89 38.59 -35.76
CA PHE A 304 -11.86 38.92 -34.77
C PHE A 304 -12.49 39.36 -33.44
N ARG A 305 -13.44 40.32 -33.47
CA ARG A 305 -14.17 40.76 -32.28
C ARG A 305 -14.99 39.63 -31.63
N SER A 306 -15.54 38.71 -32.43
CA SER A 306 -16.29 37.54 -31.92
C SER A 306 -15.37 36.58 -31.15
N ILE A 307 -14.22 36.20 -31.72
CA ILE A 307 -13.22 35.36 -31.03
C ILE A 307 -12.64 36.09 -29.81
N LYS A 308 -12.39 37.41 -29.92
CA LYS A 308 -11.90 38.23 -28.80
C LYS A 308 -12.88 38.27 -27.63
N SER A 309 -14.20 38.15 -27.87
CA SER A 309 -15.21 38.11 -26.79
C SER A 309 -15.10 36.89 -25.86
N LEU A 310 -14.40 35.84 -26.27
CA LEU A 310 -14.12 34.65 -25.46
C LEU A 310 -12.92 34.82 -24.50
N SER A 311 -12.18 35.92 -24.60
CA SER A 311 -11.04 36.23 -23.72
C SER A 311 -11.46 36.65 -22.30
N GLN A 312 -10.59 36.42 -21.33
CA GLN A 312 -10.75 36.87 -19.95
C GLN A 312 -9.61 37.83 -19.53
N SER A 313 -9.82 38.54 -18.43
CA SER A 313 -8.90 39.59 -17.94
C SER A 313 -7.54 39.10 -17.46
N ASP A 314 -7.36 37.80 -17.26
CA ASP A 314 -6.10 37.13 -16.90
C ASP A 314 -5.31 36.64 -18.12
N GLY A 315 -5.82 36.84 -19.34
CA GLY A 315 -5.21 36.31 -20.56
C GLY A 315 -5.54 34.85 -20.86
N ARG A 316 -6.47 34.21 -20.14
CA ARG A 316 -7.03 32.90 -20.53
C ARG A 316 -8.27 33.06 -21.42
N TRP A 317 -8.59 32.05 -22.22
CA TRP A 317 -9.71 32.06 -23.17
C TRP A 317 -10.72 30.94 -22.87
N ARG A 318 -11.99 31.19 -23.17
CA ARG A 318 -13.07 30.18 -23.13
C ARG A 318 -13.16 29.41 -24.45
N ILE A 319 -13.50 28.12 -24.36
CA ILE A 319 -13.78 27.29 -25.55
C ILE A 319 -15.15 27.63 -26.17
N SER A 320 -16.13 28.12 -25.39
CA SER A 320 -17.41 28.62 -25.90
C SER A 320 -17.97 29.68 -24.94
N SER A 321 -18.94 30.48 -25.41
CA SER A 321 -19.68 31.42 -24.56
C SER A 321 -20.50 30.74 -23.44
N ASN A 322 -20.87 29.47 -23.64
CA ASN A 322 -21.68 28.67 -22.72
C ASN A 322 -20.86 27.98 -21.62
N ASN A 323 -19.54 27.80 -21.77
CA ASN A 323 -18.68 27.35 -20.68
C ASN A 323 -18.05 28.58 -19.96
N PRO A 324 -18.29 28.80 -18.65
CA PRO A 324 -17.62 29.88 -17.92
C PRO A 324 -16.09 29.71 -17.82
N GLU A 325 -15.59 28.48 -17.88
CA GLU A 325 -14.18 28.10 -17.66
C GLU A 325 -13.25 28.58 -18.78
N SER A 326 -12.04 29.00 -18.39
CA SER A 326 -11.00 29.45 -19.29
C SER A 326 -9.70 28.67 -19.09
N SER A 327 -9.06 28.33 -20.20
CA SER A 327 -7.82 27.55 -20.25
C SER A 327 -6.68 28.35 -20.86
N SER A 328 -5.45 27.93 -20.57
CA SER A 328 -4.27 28.38 -21.30
C SER A 328 -4.21 27.71 -22.67
N ASP A 329 -4.61 26.44 -22.77
CA ASP A 329 -4.70 25.72 -24.05
C ASP A 329 -5.60 26.45 -25.08
N ALA A 330 -6.80 26.90 -24.67
CA ALA A 330 -7.67 27.69 -25.53
C ALA A 330 -7.11 29.07 -25.90
N ALA A 331 -6.24 29.67 -25.06
CA ALA A 331 -5.61 30.95 -25.40
C ALA A 331 -4.64 30.79 -26.57
N GLY A 332 -3.90 29.67 -26.63
CA GLY A 332 -3.08 29.33 -27.80
C GLY A 332 -3.90 29.12 -29.08
N ILE A 333 -4.95 28.31 -29.00
CA ILE A 333 -5.89 28.07 -30.12
C ILE A 333 -6.49 29.40 -30.60
N ALA A 334 -6.87 30.31 -29.70
CA ALA A 334 -7.41 31.62 -30.06
C ALA A 334 -6.39 32.52 -30.76
N LEU A 335 -5.15 32.57 -30.28
CA LEU A 335 -4.07 33.35 -30.92
C LEU A 335 -3.75 32.85 -32.32
N GLU A 336 -3.69 31.53 -32.49
CA GLU A 336 -3.50 30.87 -33.80
C GLU A 336 -4.66 31.16 -34.77
N THR A 337 -5.91 31.10 -34.27
CA THR A 337 -7.10 31.44 -35.06
C THR A 337 -7.10 32.91 -35.47
N LEU A 338 -6.78 33.83 -34.54
CA LEU A 338 -6.73 35.28 -34.79
C LEU A 338 -5.61 35.64 -35.78
N ALA A 339 -4.48 34.93 -35.74
CA ALA A 339 -3.43 35.06 -36.76
C ALA A 339 -3.93 34.64 -38.16
N GLY A 340 -4.70 33.55 -38.24
CA GLY A 340 -5.37 33.13 -39.47
C GLY A 340 -6.37 34.18 -39.99
N VAL A 341 -7.17 34.80 -39.11
CA VAL A 341 -8.09 35.89 -39.49
C VAL A 341 -7.34 37.09 -40.06
N ILE A 342 -6.19 37.47 -39.49
CA ILE A 342 -5.32 38.52 -40.05
C ILE A 342 -4.81 38.14 -41.45
N SER A 343 -4.34 36.90 -41.64
CA SER A 343 -3.80 36.43 -42.94
C SER A 343 -4.86 36.40 -44.06
N LEU A 344 -6.14 36.18 -43.73
CA LEU A 344 -7.23 36.10 -44.70
C LEU A 344 -8.00 37.42 -44.92
N ALA A 345 -7.76 38.45 -44.10
CA ALA A 345 -8.55 39.67 -44.14
C ALA A 345 -8.42 40.43 -45.47
N SER A 346 -9.55 40.85 -46.04
CA SER A 346 -9.60 41.68 -47.27
C SER A 346 -9.17 43.13 -47.04
N SER A 347 -9.03 43.55 -45.78
CA SER A 347 -8.68 44.88 -45.32
C SER A 347 -7.84 44.82 -44.05
N GLU A 348 -7.01 45.81 -43.81
CA GLU A 348 -6.21 45.93 -42.58
C GLU A 348 -7.10 45.92 -41.33
N ILE A 349 -6.78 45.05 -40.37
CA ILE A 349 -7.53 44.92 -39.11
C ILE A 349 -7.15 46.06 -38.16
N ASP A 350 -8.15 46.61 -37.48
CA ASP A 350 -8.04 47.71 -36.53
C ASP A 350 -6.84 47.54 -35.56
N HIS A 351 -5.84 48.42 -35.69
CA HIS A 351 -4.63 48.44 -34.84
C HIS A 351 -4.94 48.44 -33.34
N SER A 352 -6.09 48.98 -32.91
CA SER A 352 -6.48 48.95 -31.49
C SER A 352 -6.83 47.53 -31.02
N LEU A 353 -7.43 46.69 -31.87
CA LEU A 353 -7.68 45.28 -31.59
C LEU A 353 -6.36 44.53 -31.44
N ILE A 354 -5.41 44.74 -32.35
CA ILE A 354 -4.05 44.18 -32.29
C ILE A 354 -3.33 44.61 -31.00
N ALA A 355 -3.41 45.89 -30.62
CA ALA A 355 -2.83 46.41 -29.39
C ALA A 355 -3.45 45.81 -28.11
N THR A 356 -4.78 45.63 -28.05
CA THR A 356 -5.41 44.95 -26.91
C THR A 356 -4.97 43.49 -26.80
N LEU A 357 -4.85 42.78 -27.93
CA LEU A 357 -4.41 41.40 -27.94
C LEU A 357 -2.95 41.25 -27.46
N LYS A 358 -2.05 42.17 -27.83
CA LYS A 358 -0.68 42.24 -27.27
C LYS A 358 -0.69 42.44 -25.75
N SER A 359 -1.58 43.27 -25.21
CA SER A 359 -1.73 43.44 -23.76
C SER A 359 -2.17 42.14 -23.07
N ASP A 360 -3.08 41.38 -23.68
CA ASP A 360 -3.59 40.13 -23.11
C ASP A 360 -2.59 38.96 -23.22
N ILE A 361 -1.75 38.92 -24.26
CA ILE A 361 -0.58 38.03 -24.32
C ILE A 361 0.37 38.32 -23.14
N GLY A 362 0.61 39.59 -22.82
CA GLY A 362 1.39 39.99 -21.65
C GLY A 362 0.83 39.42 -20.33
N LYS A 363 -0.48 39.58 -20.11
CA LYS A 363 -1.19 39.06 -18.92
C LYS A 363 -1.14 37.53 -18.83
N LEU A 364 -1.34 36.83 -19.96
CA LEU A 364 -1.19 35.38 -20.04
C LEU A 364 0.19 34.93 -19.55
N PHE A 365 1.26 35.59 -20.02
CA PHE A 365 2.62 35.31 -19.55
C PHE A 365 2.84 35.65 -18.07
N ASP A 366 2.14 36.61 -17.48
CA ASP A 366 2.20 36.89 -16.04
C ASP A 366 1.47 35.84 -15.19
N GLY A 367 0.59 35.03 -15.80
CA GLY A 367 0.01 33.82 -15.23
C GLY A 367 0.79 32.52 -15.51
N ILE A 368 2.07 32.59 -15.89
CA ILE A 368 2.94 31.41 -16.08
C ILE A 368 3.47 30.88 -14.74
N GLU A 369 3.53 29.56 -14.58
CA GLU A 369 4.17 28.91 -13.44
C GLU A 369 5.68 28.76 -13.68
N ARG A 370 6.49 28.85 -12.61
CA ARG A 370 7.96 28.82 -12.66
C ARG A 370 8.57 28.00 -11.53
N TYR A 371 9.49 27.10 -11.87
CA TYR A 371 10.30 26.31 -10.93
C TYR A 371 11.62 27.03 -10.55
N ASP A 372 12.25 26.60 -9.46
CA ASP A 372 13.49 27.18 -8.89
C ASP A 372 14.71 27.12 -9.84
N ASP A 373 14.71 26.21 -10.81
CA ASP A 373 15.73 26.09 -11.87
C ASP A 373 15.52 27.07 -13.04
N GLY A 374 14.43 27.86 -13.00
CA GLY A 374 14.00 28.77 -14.06
C GLY A 374 13.30 28.08 -15.22
N THR A 375 12.82 26.85 -15.06
CA THR A 375 11.89 26.19 -15.99
C THR A 375 10.49 26.79 -15.79
N CYS A 376 9.77 27.08 -16.88
CA CYS A 376 8.47 27.76 -16.86
C CYS A 376 7.44 27.02 -17.72
N TYR A 377 6.18 27.00 -17.30
CA TYR A 377 5.10 26.29 -18.00
C TYR A 377 3.73 26.93 -17.75
N PHE A 378 2.78 26.70 -18.64
CA PHE A 378 1.38 27.07 -18.44
C PHE A 378 0.64 25.92 -17.75
N ASP A 379 0.17 26.15 -16.52
CA ASP A 379 -0.61 25.17 -15.78
C ASP A 379 -2.10 25.22 -16.15
N GLU A 380 -2.71 24.04 -16.26
CA GLU A 380 -4.11 23.91 -16.68
C GLU A 380 -5.02 23.55 -15.51
N LYS A 381 -6.00 24.41 -15.22
CA LYS A 381 -6.80 24.35 -13.99
C LYS A 381 -7.91 23.32 -14.10
N LEU A 382 -7.55 22.04 -13.94
CA LEU A 382 -8.40 20.87 -13.70
C LEU A 382 -9.89 21.03 -14.09
N VAL A 383 -10.13 21.01 -15.41
CA VAL A 383 -11.46 20.87 -16.00
C VAL A 383 -11.84 19.38 -16.09
N ASP A 384 -13.14 19.13 -16.28
CA ASP A 384 -13.83 17.85 -16.18
C ASP A 384 -13.16 16.65 -16.92
N ALA A 385 -13.41 15.44 -16.42
CA ALA A 385 -12.68 14.20 -16.76
C ALA A 385 -12.97 13.61 -18.17
N ARG A 386 -13.18 14.45 -19.18
CA ARG A 386 -13.44 14.08 -20.58
C ARG A 386 -12.35 14.52 -21.56
N SER A 387 -11.51 15.50 -21.18
CA SER A 387 -10.41 16.00 -22.01
C SER A 387 -9.20 16.35 -21.14
N HIS A 388 -8.36 15.36 -20.84
CA HIS A 388 -7.11 15.53 -20.08
C HIS A 388 -6.03 16.22 -20.94
N LEU A 389 -6.18 17.52 -21.17
CA LEU A 389 -5.09 18.39 -21.65
C LEU A 389 -4.15 18.65 -20.48
N GLY A 390 -2.85 18.46 -20.70
CA GLY A 390 -1.82 18.60 -19.67
C GLY A 390 -1.05 19.92 -19.81
N PRO A 391 -0.20 20.27 -18.82
CA PRO A 391 0.69 21.42 -18.91
C PRO A 391 1.56 21.45 -20.17
N LEU A 392 1.88 20.28 -20.74
CA LEU A 392 2.61 20.13 -22.00
C LEU A 392 1.80 20.63 -23.21
N SER A 393 0.56 20.16 -23.38
CA SER A 393 -0.29 20.57 -24.51
C SER A 393 -0.71 22.04 -24.38
N ALA A 394 -1.08 22.48 -23.17
CA ALA A 394 -1.43 23.88 -22.91
C ALA A 394 -0.25 24.82 -23.24
N SER A 395 0.96 24.49 -22.80
CA SER A 395 2.16 25.27 -23.14
C SER A 395 2.49 25.23 -24.63
N ALA A 396 2.32 24.08 -25.28
CA ALA A 396 2.58 23.92 -26.72
C ALA A 396 1.60 24.72 -27.58
N SER A 397 0.31 24.68 -27.23
CA SER A 397 -0.74 25.48 -27.86
C SER A 397 -0.45 26.97 -27.74
N VAL A 398 -0.14 27.46 -26.53
CA VAL A 398 0.20 28.87 -26.29
C VAL A 398 1.39 29.31 -27.14
N ILE A 399 2.49 28.54 -27.15
CA ILE A 399 3.67 28.84 -27.98
C ILE A 399 3.33 28.82 -29.48
N ARG A 400 2.56 27.84 -29.97
CA ARG A 400 2.16 27.73 -31.38
C ARG A 400 1.35 28.94 -31.84
N GLY A 401 0.35 29.35 -31.06
CA GLY A 401 -0.47 30.53 -31.34
C GLY A 401 0.30 31.85 -31.26
N ILE A 402 1.23 31.99 -30.32
CA ILE A 402 2.12 33.15 -30.23
C ILE A 402 3.02 33.26 -31.46
N THR A 403 3.67 32.17 -31.88
CA THR A 403 4.56 32.19 -33.05
C THR A 403 3.80 32.52 -34.34
N ALA A 404 2.61 31.94 -34.55
CA ALA A 404 1.74 32.28 -35.68
C ALA A 404 1.31 33.77 -35.66
N PHE A 405 0.95 34.31 -34.49
CA PHE A 405 0.57 35.71 -34.36
C PHE A 405 1.74 36.68 -34.56
N ALA A 406 2.95 36.31 -34.13
CA ALA A 406 4.18 37.08 -34.36
C ALA A 406 4.58 37.12 -35.85
N GLU A 407 4.28 36.04 -36.60
CA GLU A 407 4.60 35.94 -38.02
C GLU A 407 3.74 36.89 -38.87
N VAL A 408 2.42 36.92 -38.66
CA VAL A 408 1.50 37.77 -39.44
C VAL A 408 1.54 39.25 -39.04
N THR A 409 1.95 39.60 -37.81
CA THR A 409 1.97 41.01 -37.35
C THR A 409 3.29 41.74 -37.60
N ASN A 410 4.38 41.05 -38.00
CA ASN A 410 5.73 41.57 -38.27
C ASN A 410 6.42 42.40 -37.16
N GLU A 411 5.74 42.79 -36.09
CA GLU A 411 6.25 43.55 -34.95
C GLU A 411 6.68 42.65 -33.79
N SER A 412 7.74 43.03 -33.05
CA SER A 412 8.16 42.27 -31.88
C SER A 412 7.10 42.29 -30.77
N LEU A 413 6.71 41.10 -30.28
CA LEU A 413 5.75 40.95 -29.17
C LEU A 413 6.34 41.31 -27.79
N ASN A 414 7.62 41.72 -27.74
CA ASN A 414 8.35 42.16 -26.54
C ASN A 414 8.25 41.18 -25.36
N LEU A 415 8.27 39.88 -25.67
CA LEU A 415 8.09 38.81 -24.69
C LEU A 415 9.30 38.76 -23.74
N PRO A 416 9.08 38.51 -22.44
CA PRO A 416 10.18 38.38 -21.48
C PRO A 416 10.98 37.10 -21.76
N TRP A 417 12.18 37.28 -22.30
CA TRP A 417 13.08 36.20 -22.74
C TRP A 417 13.32 35.11 -21.67
N GLU A 418 13.28 35.45 -20.38
CA GLU A 418 13.36 34.47 -19.28
C GLU A 418 12.22 33.44 -19.32
N LYS A 419 10.99 33.88 -19.61
CA LYS A 419 9.81 32.99 -19.69
C LYS A 419 9.89 32.10 -20.93
N ILE A 420 10.39 32.63 -22.06
CA ILE A 420 10.62 31.88 -23.30
C ILE A 420 11.70 30.80 -23.12
N LEU A 421 12.83 31.13 -22.52
CA LEU A 421 13.87 30.15 -22.20
C LEU A 421 13.40 29.13 -21.14
N GLY A 422 12.57 29.56 -20.19
CA GLY A 422 11.93 28.66 -19.22
C GLY A 422 10.98 27.65 -19.87
N LEU A 423 10.23 28.06 -20.89
CA LEU A 423 9.40 27.17 -21.70
C LEU A 423 10.26 26.22 -22.55
N ALA A 424 11.36 26.70 -23.14
CA ALA A 424 12.32 25.86 -23.85
C ALA A 424 12.92 24.77 -22.93
N LYS A 425 13.33 25.14 -21.71
CA LYS A 425 13.73 24.18 -20.67
C LYS A 425 12.62 23.20 -20.33
N PHE A 426 11.36 23.64 -20.22
CA PHE A 426 10.24 22.77 -19.89
C PHE A 426 10.04 21.69 -20.96
N PHE A 427 9.98 22.06 -22.24
CA PHE A 427 9.86 21.09 -23.33
C PHE A 427 11.06 20.13 -23.41
N LEU A 428 12.30 20.60 -23.25
CA LEU A 428 13.49 19.73 -23.26
C LEU A 428 13.59 18.86 -21.99
N GLY A 429 13.14 19.36 -20.84
CA GLY A 429 13.09 18.62 -19.56
C GLY A 429 12.04 17.51 -19.56
N VAL A 430 11.08 17.57 -20.48
CA VAL A 430 10.10 16.52 -20.80
C VAL A 430 10.69 15.42 -21.72
N GLY A 431 11.98 15.49 -22.11
CA GLY A 431 12.72 14.38 -22.70
C GLY A 431 12.01 13.70 -23.89
N ILE A 432 11.59 12.45 -23.72
CA ILE A 432 10.82 11.69 -24.73
C ILE A 432 9.45 11.32 -24.13
N PRO A 433 8.41 12.18 -24.23
CA PRO A 433 7.13 12.01 -23.55
C PRO A 433 6.31 10.82 -24.05
N GLY A 434 5.45 10.30 -23.17
CA GLY A 434 4.92 8.93 -23.22
C GLY A 434 3.88 8.59 -24.30
N SER A 435 3.20 9.58 -24.89
CA SER A 435 2.22 9.36 -25.97
C SER A 435 2.67 10.00 -27.28
N ALA A 436 2.08 9.55 -28.40
CA ALA A 436 2.29 10.15 -29.72
C ALA A 436 1.90 11.63 -29.75
N ARG A 437 0.74 11.95 -29.18
CA ARG A 437 0.18 13.31 -29.09
C ARG A 437 1.06 14.26 -28.27
N ASP A 438 1.54 13.79 -27.11
CA ASP A 438 2.48 14.56 -26.28
C ASP A 438 3.81 14.82 -27.00
N PHE A 439 4.31 13.83 -27.74
CA PHE A 439 5.54 13.94 -28.52
C PHE A 439 5.37 14.90 -29.70
N TYR A 440 4.23 14.88 -30.39
CA TYR A 440 3.87 15.90 -31.37
C TYR A 440 3.85 17.30 -30.73
N TYR A 441 3.11 17.51 -29.64
CA TYR A 441 3.03 18.82 -28.98
C TYR A 441 4.40 19.35 -28.54
N GLN A 442 5.25 18.49 -27.97
CA GLN A 442 6.61 18.86 -27.56
C GLN A 442 7.48 19.26 -28.76
N ILE A 443 7.61 18.41 -29.79
CA ILE A 443 8.46 18.66 -30.95
C ILE A 443 7.94 19.86 -31.77
N HIS A 444 6.63 20.04 -31.89
CA HIS A 444 6.03 21.19 -32.55
C HIS A 444 6.29 22.50 -31.79
N ALA A 445 6.18 22.49 -30.46
CA ALA A 445 6.50 23.66 -29.65
C ALA A 445 7.98 24.04 -29.71
N LEU A 446 8.88 23.06 -29.73
CA LEU A 446 10.32 23.28 -29.92
C LEU A 446 10.62 23.89 -31.30
N ALA A 447 9.94 23.45 -32.37
CA ALA A 447 10.06 24.09 -33.69
C ALA A 447 9.47 25.51 -33.74
N CYS A 448 8.37 25.78 -33.02
CA CYS A 448 7.83 27.13 -32.87
C CYS A 448 8.76 28.06 -32.07
N LEU A 449 9.57 27.51 -31.15
CA LEU A 449 10.60 28.23 -30.39
C LEU A 449 11.90 28.46 -31.19
N GLU A 450 12.29 27.53 -32.06
CA GLU A 450 13.42 27.72 -32.99
C GLU A 450 13.21 28.94 -33.90
N ASN A 451 11.95 29.17 -34.32
CA ASN A 451 11.56 30.22 -35.25
C ASN A 451 10.97 31.49 -34.59
N ILE A 452 11.00 31.61 -33.25
CA ILE A 452 10.34 32.74 -32.56
C ILE A 452 11.12 34.05 -32.75
N ARG A 453 10.56 34.97 -33.54
CA ARG A 453 11.20 36.25 -33.88
C ARG A 453 11.53 37.06 -32.62
N GLY A 454 12.82 37.35 -32.41
CA GLY A 454 13.31 38.21 -31.33
C GLY A 454 13.50 37.53 -29.96
N SER A 455 13.44 36.21 -29.85
CA SER A 455 13.67 35.49 -28.57
C SER A 455 14.12 34.03 -28.72
N ILE A 456 14.91 33.70 -29.75
CA ILE A 456 15.34 32.31 -30.03
C ILE A 456 16.15 31.77 -28.83
N PRO A 457 15.70 30.70 -28.13
CA PRO A 457 16.33 30.23 -26.91
C PRO A 457 17.64 29.49 -27.18
N LEU A 458 18.74 29.97 -26.58
CA LEU A 458 20.03 29.28 -26.59
C LEU A 458 20.20 28.41 -25.35
N ILE A 459 20.43 27.12 -25.60
CA ILE A 459 20.51 26.06 -24.60
C ILE A 459 21.98 25.71 -24.35
N LEU A 460 22.40 25.84 -23.09
CA LEU A 460 23.71 25.41 -22.62
C LEU A 460 23.63 23.98 -22.10
N SER A 461 24.31 23.06 -22.77
CA SER A 461 24.32 21.62 -22.47
C SER A 461 25.75 21.11 -22.25
N LEU A 462 25.90 20.08 -21.41
CA LEU A 462 27.18 19.42 -21.14
C LEU A 462 27.11 18.00 -21.73
N PRO A 463 27.90 17.64 -22.76
CA PRO A 463 27.90 16.29 -23.32
C PRO A 463 28.31 15.19 -22.33
N ALA A 464 29.00 15.56 -21.25
CA ALA A 464 29.22 14.74 -20.07
C ALA A 464 29.13 15.61 -18.80
N THR A 465 28.33 15.20 -17.82
CA THR A 465 28.25 15.83 -16.48
C THR A 465 29.05 15.07 -15.41
N VAL A 466 29.77 14.01 -15.82
CA VAL A 466 30.70 13.23 -15.00
C VAL A 466 32.10 13.39 -15.60
N LEU A 467 33.10 13.71 -14.77
CA LEU A 467 34.48 13.99 -15.19
C LEU A 467 35.49 13.21 -14.34
N SER A 468 36.30 12.35 -14.93
CA SER A 468 37.39 11.67 -14.23
C SER A 468 38.63 12.54 -14.11
N VAL A 469 38.99 12.90 -12.87
CA VAL A 469 40.30 13.49 -12.52
C VAL A 469 41.42 12.52 -12.88
N THR A 470 41.20 11.23 -12.69
CA THR A 470 42.21 10.18 -12.92
C THR A 470 42.52 9.98 -14.41
N LYS A 471 41.52 10.09 -15.29
CA LYS A 471 41.69 10.04 -16.77
C LYS A 471 42.03 11.40 -17.38
N LYS A 472 41.88 12.49 -16.61
CA LYS A 472 42.02 13.89 -17.03
C LYS A 472 40.96 14.32 -18.05
N ASP A 473 39.71 13.94 -17.79
CA ASP A 473 38.58 14.32 -18.63
C ASP A 473 38.39 15.84 -18.66
N GLN A 474 38.27 16.41 -19.87
CA GLN A 474 38.05 17.84 -20.06
C GLN A 474 36.55 18.18 -20.01
N LEU A 475 36.21 19.25 -19.31
CA LEU A 475 34.83 19.75 -19.26
C LEU A 475 34.48 20.45 -20.57
N LYS A 476 33.59 19.84 -21.35
CA LYS A 476 33.04 20.37 -22.61
C LYS A 476 31.64 20.93 -22.40
N VAL A 477 31.38 22.10 -22.96
CA VAL A 477 30.10 22.81 -22.91
C VAL A 477 29.66 23.13 -24.33
N ARG A 478 28.46 22.70 -24.72
CA ARG A 478 27.85 23.00 -26.01
C ARG A 478 26.79 24.08 -25.83
N VAL A 479 26.76 25.05 -26.73
CA VAL A 479 25.65 26.01 -26.85
C VAL A 479 25.01 25.81 -28.23
N SER A 480 23.72 25.58 -28.26
CA SER A 480 22.93 25.38 -29.48
C SER A 480 21.55 26.03 -29.31
N THR A 481 20.77 26.05 -30.38
CA THR A 481 19.31 26.25 -30.28
C THR A 481 18.61 25.02 -29.69
N VAL A 482 17.29 25.03 -29.63
CA VAL A 482 16.47 23.91 -29.10
C VAL A 482 16.45 22.70 -30.03
N LEU A 483 16.47 22.89 -31.35
CA LEU A 483 16.60 21.78 -32.32
C LEU A 483 18.06 21.34 -32.55
N GLY A 484 19.03 21.95 -31.88
CA GLY A 484 20.45 21.59 -31.97
C GLY A 484 21.25 22.31 -33.04
N SER A 485 20.66 23.32 -33.70
CA SER A 485 21.34 24.20 -34.65
C SER A 485 22.52 24.94 -33.99
N PRO A 486 23.60 25.22 -34.75
CA PRO A 486 24.76 25.92 -34.20
C PRO A 486 24.39 27.34 -33.75
N ALA A 487 24.88 27.74 -32.58
CA ALA A 487 24.68 29.08 -32.05
C ALA A 487 25.54 30.12 -32.82
N PRO A 488 25.15 31.42 -32.81
CA PRO A 488 25.94 32.49 -33.39
C PRO A 488 27.27 32.72 -32.63
N PRO A 489 28.22 33.51 -33.17
CA PRO A 489 29.48 33.83 -32.50
C PRO A 489 29.30 34.36 -31.06
N LEU A 490 29.74 33.54 -30.11
CA LEU A 490 29.59 33.78 -28.67
C LEU A 490 30.75 33.16 -27.90
N SER A 491 30.87 33.57 -26.64
CA SER A 491 31.79 32.99 -25.70
C SER A 491 31.10 32.56 -24.41
N VAL A 492 31.49 31.40 -23.89
CA VAL A 492 31.04 30.90 -22.60
C VAL A 492 32.10 31.22 -21.55
N LYS A 493 31.66 31.86 -20.46
CA LYS A 493 32.45 32.02 -19.24
C LYS A 493 31.96 31.03 -18.19
N LEU A 494 32.89 30.38 -17.49
CA LEU A 494 32.65 29.94 -16.12
C LEU A 494 32.74 31.19 -15.22
N MET A 495 31.85 31.31 -14.24
CA MET A 495 31.78 32.48 -13.33
C MET A 495 31.93 32.10 -11.85
N GLN A 496 31.33 30.97 -11.44
CA GLN A 496 31.34 30.50 -10.05
C GLN A 496 31.29 28.97 -10.02
N ILE A 497 31.95 28.36 -9.03
CA ILE A 497 31.79 26.95 -8.66
C ILE A 497 31.32 26.89 -7.21
N PHE A 498 30.23 26.19 -6.94
CA PHE A 498 29.74 25.89 -5.59
C PHE A 498 30.00 24.42 -5.26
N VAL A 499 30.38 24.11 -4.02
CA VAL A 499 30.34 22.71 -3.54
C VAL A 499 28.86 22.34 -3.30
N SER A 500 28.40 21.21 -3.82
CA SER A 500 27.01 20.79 -3.66
C SER A 500 26.66 20.62 -2.18
N GLY A 501 25.61 21.30 -1.72
CA GLY A 501 25.20 21.35 -0.32
C GLY A 501 25.82 22.50 0.50
N SER A 502 26.90 23.15 0.05
CA SER A 502 27.41 24.39 0.67
C SER A 502 26.87 25.65 -0.02
N LYS A 503 26.93 26.77 0.71
CA LYS A 503 26.77 28.13 0.17
C LYS A 503 28.10 28.74 -0.31
N ASP A 504 29.24 28.10 0.01
CA ASP A 504 30.56 28.58 -0.34
C ASP A 504 30.77 28.54 -1.86
N ALA A 505 31.08 29.69 -2.43
CA ALA A 505 31.23 29.90 -3.87
C ALA A 505 32.66 30.32 -4.18
N SER A 506 33.37 29.49 -4.95
CA SER A 506 34.63 29.89 -5.56
C SER A 506 34.31 30.73 -6.79
N ILE A 507 34.55 32.04 -6.72
CA ILE A 507 34.37 32.98 -7.84
C ILE A 507 35.56 32.83 -8.78
N ILE A 508 35.28 32.46 -10.03
CA ILE A 508 36.27 32.14 -11.06
C ILE A 508 35.69 32.67 -12.38
N ASP A 509 36.13 33.85 -12.83
CA ASP A 509 35.79 34.37 -14.16
C ASP A 509 36.80 33.84 -15.19
N GLN A 510 36.41 32.79 -15.93
CA GLN A 510 37.28 32.11 -16.88
C GLN A 510 36.53 31.86 -18.20
N LYS A 511 36.96 32.51 -19.29
CA LYS A 511 36.48 32.25 -20.66
C LYS A 511 36.99 30.88 -21.12
N LEU A 512 36.08 30.01 -21.56
CA LEU A 512 36.41 28.71 -22.14
C LEU A 512 36.91 28.91 -23.59
N LYS A 513 37.83 28.04 -24.04
CA LYS A 513 38.31 28.03 -25.43
C LYS A 513 37.25 27.41 -26.33
N PHE A 514 37.00 27.97 -27.51
CA PHE A 514 36.10 27.36 -28.50
C PHE A 514 36.86 26.40 -29.40
N ASP A 515 36.36 25.17 -29.52
CA ASP A 515 36.76 24.15 -30.49
C ASP A 515 35.79 24.23 -31.69
N PRO A 516 36.24 24.72 -32.86
CA PRO A 516 35.40 24.89 -34.04
C PRO A 516 35.11 23.58 -34.79
N GLU A 517 35.91 22.52 -34.60
CA GLU A 517 35.69 21.23 -35.26
C GLU A 517 34.50 20.50 -34.63
N ASN A 518 34.40 20.56 -33.30
CA ASN A 518 33.33 19.89 -32.55
C ASN A 518 32.18 20.82 -32.14
N ALA A 519 32.29 22.13 -32.41
CA ALA A 519 31.35 23.17 -31.96
C ALA A 519 31.08 23.13 -30.44
N VAL A 520 32.15 23.13 -29.63
CA VAL A 520 32.07 23.10 -28.16
C VAL A 520 33.06 24.07 -27.52
N HIS A 521 32.71 24.59 -26.36
CA HIS A 521 33.62 25.33 -25.50
C HIS A 521 34.27 24.35 -24.51
N VAL A 522 35.60 24.35 -24.43
CA VAL A 522 36.40 23.43 -23.62
C VAL A 522 37.11 24.17 -22.49
N LEU A 523 37.04 23.59 -21.30
CA LEU A 523 37.86 23.93 -20.16
C LEU A 523 38.99 22.89 -20.06
N GLU A 524 40.20 23.27 -20.50
CA GLU A 524 41.36 22.36 -20.63
C GLU A 524 41.85 21.79 -19.30
N THR A 525 41.71 22.55 -18.21
CA THR A 525 42.11 22.17 -16.86
C THR A 525 41.04 22.57 -15.85
N LEU A 526 40.69 21.66 -14.94
CA LEU A 526 39.84 21.99 -13.80
C LEU A 526 40.62 22.92 -12.83
N PRO A 527 39.96 23.92 -12.23
CA PRO A 527 40.58 24.77 -11.21
C PRO A 527 41.11 23.98 -10.00
N THR A 528 42.23 24.44 -9.41
CA THR A 528 43.01 23.71 -8.38
C THR A 528 42.30 23.51 -7.03
N ASN A 529 41.13 24.13 -6.86
CA ASN A 529 40.21 23.99 -5.73
C ASN A 529 39.08 22.98 -5.97
N VAL A 530 39.07 22.29 -7.13
CA VAL A 530 38.11 21.25 -7.48
C VAL A 530 38.77 19.88 -7.32
N ASP A 531 38.25 19.07 -6.41
CA ASP A 531 38.68 17.69 -6.12
C ASP A 531 37.55 16.71 -6.48
N VAL A 532 37.66 15.44 -6.11
CA VAL A 532 36.60 14.43 -6.24
C VAL A 532 35.40 14.82 -5.36
N GLY A 533 34.24 15.03 -5.98
CA GLY A 533 33.05 15.55 -5.29
C GLY A 533 31.92 15.98 -6.22
N LYS A 534 30.88 16.56 -5.64
CA LYS A 534 29.70 17.08 -6.34
C LYS A 534 29.73 18.60 -6.32
N TYR A 535 29.63 19.22 -7.50
CA TYR A 535 29.80 20.66 -7.68
C TYR A 535 28.70 21.24 -8.56
N VAL A 536 28.33 22.50 -8.32
CA VAL A 536 27.45 23.25 -9.22
C VAL A 536 28.29 24.31 -9.93
N PHE A 537 28.45 24.16 -11.24
CA PHE A 537 29.16 25.10 -12.09
C PHE A 537 28.17 26.15 -12.62
N SER A 538 28.52 27.43 -12.53
CA SER A 538 27.70 28.54 -13.00
C SER A 538 28.34 29.17 -14.24
N PHE A 539 27.74 28.93 -15.40
CA PHE A 539 28.18 29.45 -16.69
C PHE A 539 27.38 30.69 -17.12
N GLU A 540 28.00 31.59 -17.87
CA GLU A 540 27.39 32.80 -18.42
C GLU A 540 27.74 32.91 -19.92
N ILE A 541 26.73 33.16 -20.77
CA ILE A 541 26.88 33.29 -22.22
C ILE A 541 27.05 34.77 -22.57
N VAL A 542 28.12 35.11 -23.28
CA VAL A 542 28.45 36.47 -23.72
C VAL A 542 28.63 36.48 -25.24
N PHE A 543 27.69 37.12 -25.95
CA PHE A 543 27.78 37.36 -27.39
C PHE A 543 28.97 38.26 -27.73
N GLU A 544 29.57 38.05 -28.90
CA GLU A 544 30.64 38.92 -29.40
C GLU A 544 30.09 40.13 -30.19
N ASP A 545 28.86 40.03 -30.73
CA ASP A 545 28.07 41.14 -31.28
C ASP A 545 26.86 41.47 -30.35
N PRO A 546 26.70 42.73 -29.87
CA PRO A 546 25.55 43.12 -29.05
C PRO A 546 24.19 43.08 -29.78
N GLU A 547 24.13 43.14 -31.11
CA GLU A 547 22.87 43.04 -31.86
C GLU A 547 22.22 41.65 -31.72
N HIS A 548 23.03 40.59 -31.60
CA HIS A 548 22.53 39.23 -31.36
C HIS A 548 21.70 39.11 -30.07
N LYS A 549 21.95 39.98 -29.08
CA LYS A 549 21.17 40.05 -27.83
C LYS A 549 19.69 40.45 -28.03
N LYS A 550 19.33 41.02 -29.21
CA LYS A 550 17.93 41.31 -29.57
C LYS A 550 17.20 40.10 -30.18
N ASN A 551 17.95 39.12 -30.69
CA ASN A 551 17.41 37.99 -31.44
C ASN A 551 17.40 36.68 -30.63
N TYR A 552 18.33 36.53 -29.69
CA TYR A 552 18.56 35.30 -28.93
C TYR A 552 18.36 35.49 -27.42
N ALA A 553 17.66 34.54 -26.79
CA ALA A 553 17.40 34.50 -25.36
C ALA A 553 18.47 33.65 -24.64
N THR A 554 19.26 34.27 -23.75
CA THR A 554 20.34 33.61 -22.98
C THR A 554 20.09 33.71 -21.48
N GLY A 555 20.21 32.57 -20.76
CA GLY A 555 19.77 32.39 -19.37
C GLY A 555 20.43 33.20 -18.26
N GLY A 556 21.19 34.25 -18.58
CA GLY A 556 22.13 34.87 -17.65
C GLY A 556 23.12 33.81 -17.15
N ARG A 557 23.03 33.49 -15.86
CA ARG A 557 23.83 32.44 -15.22
C ARG A 557 23.12 31.09 -15.18
N THR A 558 23.54 30.18 -16.06
CA THR A 558 23.08 28.78 -16.08
C THR A 558 23.89 27.96 -15.09
N LYS A 559 23.21 27.41 -14.08
CA LYS A 559 23.81 26.49 -13.09
C LYS A 559 23.64 25.04 -13.57
N VAL A 560 24.72 24.26 -13.55
CA VAL A 560 24.71 22.84 -13.93
C VAL A 560 25.42 22.01 -12.85
N LEU A 561 24.84 20.86 -12.49
CA LEU A 561 25.45 19.91 -11.56
C LEU A 561 26.51 19.08 -12.30
N VAL A 562 27.74 19.06 -11.77
CA VAL A 562 28.88 18.30 -12.29
C VAL A 562 29.40 17.37 -11.20
N HIS A 563 29.60 16.11 -11.56
CA HIS A 563 30.19 15.08 -10.72
C HIS A 563 31.67 14.92 -11.10
N VAL A 564 32.56 15.28 -10.20
CA VAL A 564 33.99 15.12 -10.39
C VAL A 564 34.39 13.81 -9.72
N THR A 565 34.76 12.83 -10.52
CA THR A 565 35.09 11.45 -10.10
C THR A 565 36.60 11.24 -10.04
N GLY A 566 37.04 10.28 -9.24
CA GLY A 566 38.44 9.84 -9.23
C GLY A 566 38.65 8.48 -8.58
N ALA A 567 39.80 7.88 -8.86
CA ALA A 567 40.31 6.74 -8.11
C ALA A 567 40.85 7.21 -6.75
N ILE A 568 40.18 6.79 -5.68
CA ILE A 568 40.53 7.11 -4.29
C ILE A 568 41.63 6.15 -3.81
N LYS A 569 42.71 6.69 -3.26
CA LYS A 569 43.77 5.89 -2.65
C LYS A 569 43.33 5.41 -1.27
N ILE A 570 43.71 4.17 -0.94
CA ILE A 570 43.41 3.53 0.33
C ILE A 570 44.74 3.29 1.03
N GLU A 571 44.92 3.89 2.19
CA GLU A 571 46.17 3.89 2.94
C GLU A 571 45.93 3.43 4.38
N ASN A 572 46.96 2.85 5.02
CA ASN A 572 46.94 2.49 6.44
C ASN A 572 45.76 1.58 6.87
N ALA A 573 45.38 0.63 6.00
CA ALA A 573 44.34 -0.36 6.31
C ALA A 573 44.87 -1.43 7.29
N GLU A 574 44.27 -1.48 8.48
CA GLU A 574 44.72 -2.31 9.59
C GLU A 574 43.52 -2.87 10.37
N ILE A 575 43.57 -4.15 10.73
CA ILE A 575 42.58 -4.81 11.59
C ILE A 575 43.26 -5.38 12.84
N GLU A 576 42.62 -5.17 13.98
CA GLU A 576 43.19 -5.35 15.31
C GLU A 576 42.18 -6.05 16.23
N ILE A 577 42.68 -6.95 17.09
CA ILE A 577 41.96 -7.43 18.27
C ILE A 577 42.56 -6.74 19.49
N LEU A 578 41.70 -6.06 20.23
CA LEU A 578 42.03 -5.36 21.49
C LEU A 578 41.42 -6.12 22.67
N ASP A 579 42.18 -6.24 23.75
CA ASP A 579 41.61 -6.66 25.04
C ASP A 579 40.93 -5.48 25.75
N SER A 580 39.88 -5.74 26.54
CA SER A 580 39.01 -4.71 27.09
C SER A 580 39.62 -3.87 28.21
N ASP A 581 40.58 -4.43 28.94
CA ASP A 581 41.02 -3.90 30.23
C ASP A 581 42.33 -3.09 30.15
N LEU A 582 43.05 -3.16 29.02
CA LEU A 582 44.42 -2.62 28.88
C LEU A 582 44.70 -1.84 27.57
N GLU A 583 43.76 -1.77 26.64
CA GLU A 583 44.00 -1.38 25.23
C GLU A 583 45.15 -2.15 24.54
N SER A 584 45.55 -3.30 25.11
CA SER A 584 46.62 -4.14 24.59
C SER A 584 46.19 -4.85 23.31
N VAL A 585 46.98 -4.64 22.26
CA VAL A 585 46.77 -5.24 20.93
C VAL A 585 47.30 -6.68 20.94
N GLU A 586 46.39 -7.67 21.02
CA GLU A 586 46.78 -9.09 20.93
C GLU A 586 47.22 -9.48 19.52
N THR A 587 46.48 -9.01 18.52
CA THR A 587 46.71 -9.34 17.11
C THR A 587 46.48 -8.10 16.25
N LYS A 588 47.52 -7.63 15.56
CA LYS A 588 47.44 -6.59 14.52
C LYS A 588 47.81 -7.20 13.18
N LYS A 589 46.96 -7.02 12.16
CA LYS A 589 47.23 -7.43 10.78
C LYS A 589 46.97 -6.25 9.85
N LYS A 590 47.97 -5.90 9.04
CA LYS A 590 47.81 -4.95 7.94
C LYS A 590 47.04 -5.64 6.82
N LEU A 591 46.06 -4.95 6.24
CA LEU A 591 45.22 -5.45 5.15
C LEU A 591 45.71 -4.89 3.81
N ASP A 592 45.67 -5.71 2.77
CA ASP A 592 45.79 -5.25 1.39
C ASP A 592 44.41 -5.19 0.75
N LEU A 593 43.79 -4.01 0.75
CA LEU A 593 42.45 -3.81 0.20
C LEU A 593 42.40 -3.78 -1.35
N SER A 594 43.48 -4.23 -2.02
CA SER A 594 43.55 -4.40 -3.48
C SER A 594 43.63 -5.87 -3.95
N GLY A 595 43.68 -6.84 -3.04
CA GLY A 595 43.78 -8.27 -3.37
C GLY A 595 43.02 -9.23 -2.43
N GLU A 596 43.13 -10.53 -2.68
CA GLU A 596 42.52 -11.56 -1.83
C GLU A 596 43.21 -11.66 -0.48
N ASN A 597 42.55 -11.18 0.59
CA ASN A 597 43.03 -11.36 1.95
C ASN A 597 42.55 -12.72 2.49
N SER A 598 43.48 -13.56 2.95
CA SER A 598 43.20 -14.80 3.68
C SER A 598 43.23 -14.57 5.20
N LEU A 599 42.53 -13.53 5.68
CA LEU A 599 42.51 -13.21 7.11
C LEU A 599 41.86 -14.36 7.89
N ALA A 600 42.59 -14.85 8.90
CA ALA A 600 42.07 -15.66 9.98
C ALA A 600 42.32 -14.93 11.30
N LEU A 601 41.28 -14.81 12.12
CA LEU A 601 41.28 -14.21 13.45
C LEU A 601 40.49 -15.10 14.41
N SER A 602 40.73 -14.96 15.71
CA SER A 602 39.97 -15.61 16.77
C SER A 602 39.75 -14.61 17.89
N ALA A 603 38.50 -14.41 18.33
CA ALA A 603 38.16 -13.47 19.38
C ALA A 603 37.15 -14.06 20.37
N ASN A 604 37.25 -13.65 21.63
CA ASN A 604 36.26 -13.94 22.67
C ASN A 604 35.28 -12.76 22.87
N HIS A 605 34.28 -12.96 23.71
CA HIS A 605 33.23 -11.97 24.00
C HIS A 605 33.66 -10.75 24.86
N LEU A 606 34.86 -10.74 25.45
CA LEU A 606 35.39 -9.59 26.19
C LEU A 606 36.21 -8.66 25.27
N GLN A 607 36.93 -9.26 24.32
CA GLN A 607 37.74 -8.57 23.33
C GLN A 607 36.90 -7.72 22.35
N LYS A 608 37.59 -6.82 21.63
CA LYS A 608 36.98 -5.90 20.66
C LYS A 608 37.70 -5.97 19.33
N LEU A 609 36.95 -6.06 18.23
CA LEU A 609 37.49 -6.04 16.88
C LEU A 609 37.52 -4.60 16.36
N LYS A 610 38.72 -4.07 16.13
CA LYS A 610 38.97 -2.74 15.57
C LYS A 610 39.40 -2.85 14.11
N LEU A 611 38.77 -2.10 13.23
CA LEU A 611 39.18 -1.92 11.83
C LEU A 611 39.40 -0.43 11.59
N SER A 612 40.54 -0.06 11.00
CA SER A 612 40.80 1.32 10.59
C SER A 612 41.48 1.38 9.21
N TYR A 613 41.21 2.46 8.48
CA TYR A 613 41.86 2.78 7.20
C TYR A 613 41.78 4.30 6.95
N SER A 614 42.49 4.80 5.95
CA SER A 614 42.44 6.19 5.49
C SER A 614 42.19 6.25 3.99
N LEU A 615 41.35 7.19 3.56
CA LEU A 615 40.98 7.40 2.17
C LEU A 615 41.46 8.77 1.71
N THR A 616 42.27 8.82 0.66
CA THR A 616 42.86 10.04 0.12
C THR A 616 42.49 10.25 -1.34
N SER A 617 42.14 11.48 -1.70
CA SER A 617 41.82 11.85 -3.08
C SER A 617 43.08 11.84 -3.97
N PRO A 618 42.94 11.90 -5.32
CA PRO A 618 44.08 12.08 -6.22
C PRO A 618 44.96 13.30 -5.88
N PHE A 619 44.36 14.35 -5.29
CA PHE A 619 45.05 15.56 -4.83
C PHE A 619 45.55 15.50 -3.38
N GLY A 620 45.35 14.38 -2.67
CA GLY A 620 45.85 14.14 -1.32
C GLY A 620 44.97 14.68 -0.17
N ASN A 621 43.77 15.17 -0.48
CA ASN A 621 42.79 15.55 0.55
C ASN A 621 42.11 14.32 1.15
N VAL A 622 41.52 14.47 2.34
CA VAL A 622 40.78 13.39 3.00
C VAL A 622 39.46 13.17 2.27
N PHE A 623 39.27 11.97 1.72
CA PHE A 623 38.00 11.58 1.11
C PHE A 623 37.06 10.96 2.15
N ARG A 624 35.75 11.20 2.02
CA ARG A 624 34.70 10.64 2.89
C ARG A 624 33.63 9.98 2.01
N PRO A 625 33.59 8.65 1.91
CA PRO A 625 32.63 7.95 1.08
C PRO A 625 31.22 8.03 1.68
N HIS A 626 30.21 8.16 0.82
CA HIS A 626 28.80 8.09 1.19
C HIS A 626 28.40 6.72 1.77
N GLN A 627 29.07 5.63 1.38
CA GLN A 627 28.83 4.28 1.92
C GLN A 627 30.13 3.64 2.41
N ALA A 628 30.15 3.20 3.67
CA ALA A 628 31.23 2.44 4.27
C ALA A 628 30.65 1.46 5.30
N PHE A 629 30.62 0.17 4.96
CA PHE A 629 29.97 -0.87 5.75
C PHE A 629 30.89 -2.04 6.03
N LEU A 630 31.00 -2.42 7.31
CA LEU A 630 31.60 -3.67 7.75
C LEU A 630 30.48 -4.70 7.96
N LYS A 631 30.52 -5.78 7.18
CA LYS A 631 29.55 -6.88 7.21
C LYS A 631 30.20 -8.12 7.82
N LEU A 632 29.53 -8.72 8.79
CA LEU A 632 29.87 -10.01 9.39
C LEU A 632 28.77 -11.01 9.05
N ARG A 633 29.13 -12.16 8.47
CA ARG A 633 28.21 -13.24 8.12
C ARG A 633 28.56 -14.50 8.88
N HIS A 634 27.67 -14.95 9.76
CA HIS A 634 27.84 -16.22 10.46
C HIS A 634 27.73 -17.41 9.49
N GLU A 635 28.40 -18.51 9.80
CA GLU A 635 28.31 -19.79 9.07
C GLU A 635 26.86 -20.30 8.90
N SER A 636 25.97 -20.03 9.86
CA SER A 636 24.54 -20.37 9.72
C SER A 636 23.81 -19.54 8.66
N GLY A 637 24.43 -18.46 8.13
CA GLY A 637 23.87 -17.54 7.15
C GLY A 637 23.07 -16.38 7.73
N VAL A 638 23.28 -16.02 9.01
CA VAL A 638 22.81 -14.75 9.58
C VAL A 638 23.82 -13.66 9.25
N GLU A 639 23.34 -12.49 8.82
CA GLU A 639 24.19 -11.36 8.41
C GLU A 639 23.97 -10.15 9.34
N HIS A 640 25.07 -9.52 9.75
CA HIS A 640 25.11 -8.29 10.53
C HIS A 640 25.89 -7.24 9.76
N ILE A 641 25.36 -6.02 9.66
CA ILE A 641 25.96 -4.91 8.91
C ILE A 641 26.13 -3.73 9.86
N PHE A 642 27.33 -3.17 9.87
CA PHE A 642 27.72 -2.03 10.71
C PHE A 642 28.23 -0.89 9.83
N LEU A 643 27.86 0.35 10.16
CA LEU A 643 28.42 1.56 9.55
C LEU A 643 29.82 1.83 10.10
N VAL A 644 30.79 2.13 9.23
CA VAL A 644 32.13 2.57 9.64
C VAL A 644 32.13 4.08 9.83
N GLU A 645 32.62 4.57 10.97
CA GLU A 645 32.62 6.00 11.29
C GLU A 645 33.84 6.72 10.69
N ASN A 646 33.67 7.96 10.24
CA ASN A 646 34.74 8.75 9.60
C ASN A 646 35.35 9.76 10.59
N SER A 647 36.22 9.27 11.47
CA SER A 647 36.92 10.04 12.50
C SER A 647 38.07 10.91 11.93
N GLY A 648 37.73 12.14 11.54
CA GLY A 648 38.70 13.16 11.15
C GLY A 648 39.39 12.85 9.81
N LYS A 649 40.56 12.19 9.88
CA LYS A 649 41.39 11.74 8.75
C LYS A 649 41.36 10.21 8.52
N LYS A 650 40.78 9.43 9.43
CA LYS A 650 40.68 7.96 9.32
C LYS A 650 39.23 7.51 9.38
N SER A 651 38.90 6.48 8.62
CA SER A 651 37.71 5.67 8.86
C SER A 651 38.05 4.64 9.93
N GLU A 652 37.20 4.48 10.95
CA GLU A 652 37.42 3.58 12.08
C GLU A 652 36.11 2.96 12.54
N ILE A 653 36.15 1.71 12.96
CA ILE A 653 35.06 1.03 13.66
C ILE A 653 35.64 0.12 14.73
N ILE A 654 35.03 0.13 15.91
CA ILE A 654 35.35 -0.76 17.03
C ILE A 654 34.09 -1.54 17.39
N LEU A 655 34.11 -2.85 17.15
CA LEU A 655 33.04 -3.77 17.52
C LEU A 655 33.37 -4.38 18.89
N ASP A 656 32.71 -3.85 19.92
CA ASP A 656 32.73 -4.37 21.29
C ASP A 656 31.83 -5.62 21.36
N PHE A 657 32.42 -6.82 21.47
CA PHE A 657 31.64 -8.06 21.38
C PHE A 657 30.70 -8.25 22.57
N LEU A 658 31.07 -7.79 23.77
CA LEU A 658 30.24 -7.81 24.97
C LEU A 658 28.95 -6.99 24.78
N GLY A 659 29.07 -5.82 24.14
CA GLY A 659 27.94 -4.97 23.74
C GLY A 659 27.12 -5.47 22.54
N LEU A 660 27.55 -6.56 21.89
CA LEU A 660 26.94 -7.11 20.66
C LEU A 660 26.37 -8.52 20.82
N VAL A 661 26.64 -9.25 21.91
CA VAL A 661 26.19 -10.65 22.12
C VAL A 661 24.69 -10.85 21.83
N GLU A 662 23.82 -9.99 22.38
CA GLU A 662 22.35 -10.05 22.14
C GLU A 662 21.98 -9.82 20.67
N LYS A 663 22.74 -8.99 19.95
CA LYS A 663 22.52 -8.66 18.53
C LYS A 663 23.04 -9.76 17.60
N PHE A 664 24.03 -10.52 18.04
CA PHE A 664 24.54 -11.75 17.40
C PHE A 664 23.76 -13.01 17.84
N PHE A 665 22.68 -12.85 18.60
CA PHE A 665 21.81 -13.95 19.04
C PHE A 665 22.54 -15.07 19.80
N TYR A 666 23.65 -14.75 20.49
CA TYR A 666 24.51 -15.70 21.20
C TYR A 666 25.07 -16.83 20.28
N LEU A 667 25.28 -16.55 18.99
CA LEU A 667 25.85 -17.50 18.03
C LEU A 667 27.38 -17.47 18.06
N SER A 668 27.99 -18.40 18.80
CA SER A 668 29.42 -18.74 18.67
C SER A 668 29.67 -19.56 17.41
N GLY A 669 30.77 -19.28 16.70
CA GLY A 669 31.07 -19.95 15.42
C GLY A 669 31.95 -19.10 14.51
N ARG A 670 32.05 -19.49 13.24
CA ARG A 670 32.78 -18.71 12.22
C ARG A 670 31.92 -17.57 11.69
N TYR A 671 32.51 -16.37 11.65
CA TYR A 671 31.98 -15.20 10.95
C TYR A 671 32.91 -14.79 9.81
N ASP A 672 32.43 -14.82 8.58
CA ASP A 672 33.12 -14.25 7.43
C ASP A 672 33.00 -12.72 7.44
N ILE A 673 34.11 -12.03 7.16
CA ILE A 673 34.27 -10.58 7.24
C ILE A 673 34.33 -9.98 5.82
N GLN A 674 33.46 -9.01 5.55
CA GLN A 674 33.36 -8.33 4.26
C GLN A 674 33.29 -6.81 4.47
N LEU A 675 34.18 -6.06 3.81
CA LEU A 675 34.19 -4.59 3.81
C LEU A 675 33.63 -4.08 2.48
N THR A 676 32.65 -3.19 2.54
CA THR A 676 32.09 -2.52 1.36
C THR A 676 32.29 -1.01 1.49
N VAL A 677 32.94 -0.38 0.52
CA VAL A 677 33.15 1.07 0.48
C VAL A 677 32.83 1.58 -0.92
N GLY A 678 31.98 2.59 -1.01
CA GLY A 678 31.62 3.17 -2.31
C GLY A 678 30.99 4.54 -2.23
N ASP A 679 31.09 5.26 -3.35
CA ASP A 679 30.43 6.53 -3.57
C ASP A 679 30.13 6.71 -5.06
N SER A 680 29.04 7.40 -5.36
CA SER A 680 28.75 8.02 -6.65
C SER A 680 29.91 8.82 -7.29
N VAL A 681 30.90 9.28 -6.51
CA VAL A 681 32.11 9.97 -7.03
C VAL A 681 33.41 9.12 -7.00
N MET A 682 33.36 7.89 -6.50
CA MET A 682 34.54 7.03 -6.31
C MET A 682 34.62 5.94 -7.40
N GLU A 683 35.55 6.10 -8.35
CA GLU A 683 35.66 5.20 -9.53
C GLU A 683 36.04 3.77 -9.15
N ASN A 684 36.80 3.59 -8.07
CA ASN A 684 37.25 2.30 -7.54
C ASN A 684 36.46 1.87 -6.30
N SER A 685 35.15 2.12 -6.28
CA SER A 685 34.24 1.58 -5.26
C SER A 685 34.32 0.05 -5.22
N PHE A 686 34.40 -0.55 -4.02
CA PHE A 686 34.76 -1.96 -3.85
C PHE A 686 33.93 -2.69 -2.79
N LEU A 687 33.84 -4.02 -2.97
CA LEU A 687 33.26 -4.97 -2.03
C LEU A 687 34.28 -6.10 -1.86
N GLN A 688 35.00 -6.10 -0.74
CA GLN A 688 36.16 -6.95 -0.50
C GLN A 688 35.88 -7.96 0.63
N ALA A 689 36.08 -9.24 0.35
CA ALA A 689 36.20 -10.23 1.41
C ALA A 689 37.55 -10.05 2.11
N LEU A 690 37.53 -9.87 3.43
CA LEU A 690 38.75 -9.75 4.24
C LEU A 690 39.22 -11.12 4.74
N GLY A 691 38.29 -12.04 5.02
CA GLY A 691 38.56 -13.37 5.55
C GLY A 691 37.52 -13.76 6.60
N HIS A 692 37.94 -14.30 7.74
CA HIS A 692 37.04 -14.74 8.81
C HIS A 692 37.59 -14.50 10.22
N VAL A 693 36.67 -14.37 11.18
CA VAL A 693 36.93 -14.44 12.62
C VAL A 693 36.14 -15.60 13.24
N GLN A 694 36.82 -16.44 14.01
CA GLN A 694 36.18 -17.38 14.91
C GLN A 694 35.78 -16.63 16.18
N LEU A 695 34.49 -16.58 16.51
CA LEU A 695 33.97 -15.79 17.62
C LEU A 695 33.38 -16.69 18.71
N ASP A 696 33.84 -16.53 19.94
CA ASP A 696 33.38 -17.29 21.11
C ASP A 696 32.52 -16.43 22.06
N LEU A 697 31.21 -16.64 21.98
CA LEU A 697 30.17 -15.97 22.76
C LEU A 697 29.66 -16.85 23.91
N PRO A 698 29.17 -16.26 25.02
CA PRO A 698 28.56 -17.03 26.11
C PRO A 698 27.25 -17.71 25.66
N GLU A 699 26.85 -18.77 26.36
CA GLU A 699 25.62 -19.51 26.05
C GLU A 699 24.35 -18.64 26.12
N ALA A 700 23.38 -18.95 25.26
CA ALA A 700 22.12 -18.22 25.18
C ALA A 700 21.23 -18.48 26.43
N PRO A 701 20.85 -17.46 27.21
CA PRO A 701 19.87 -17.62 28.29
C PRO A 701 18.50 -18.05 27.74
N GLU A 702 17.66 -18.72 28.53
CA GLU A 702 16.36 -19.30 28.10
C GLU A 702 15.41 -18.31 27.38
N LYS A 703 15.59 -17.00 27.62
CA LYS A 703 14.76 -15.90 27.09
C LYS A 703 15.49 -15.07 26.02
N ALA A 704 16.62 -15.54 25.52
CA ALA A 704 17.43 -14.85 24.52
C ALA A 704 16.63 -14.52 23.24
N PRO A 705 16.97 -13.40 22.56
CA PRO A 705 16.52 -13.16 21.19
C PRO A 705 16.97 -14.34 20.30
N LYS A 706 16.03 -14.93 19.55
CA LYS A 706 16.35 -15.97 18.57
C LYS A 706 16.73 -15.35 17.23
N PRO A 707 17.68 -15.92 16.47
CA PRO A 707 18.06 -15.40 15.17
C PRO A 707 16.85 -15.36 14.21
N PRO A 708 16.84 -14.44 13.24
CA PRO A 708 15.75 -14.31 12.28
C PRO A 708 15.58 -15.61 11.49
N ALA A 709 14.34 -16.06 11.34
CA ALA A 709 14.04 -17.22 10.51
C ALA A 709 14.45 -16.95 9.06
N GLN A 710 15.37 -17.76 8.55
CA GLN A 710 15.92 -17.59 7.21
C GLN A 710 14.86 -17.72 6.12
N PRO A 711 15.12 -17.17 4.92
CA PRO A 711 14.28 -17.37 3.74
C PRO A 711 14.39 -18.82 3.25
N VAL A 712 13.68 -19.73 3.92
CA VAL A 712 13.52 -21.11 3.49
C VAL A 712 12.84 -21.13 2.12
N ASP A 713 13.29 -22.01 1.24
CA ASP A 713 12.73 -22.22 -0.09
C ASP A 713 11.18 -22.24 -0.06
N PRO A 714 10.50 -21.44 -0.91
CA PRO A 714 9.03 -21.38 -0.95
C PRO A 714 8.32 -22.73 -1.03
N TYR A 715 8.92 -23.77 -1.64
CA TYR A 715 8.33 -25.11 -1.70
C TYR A 715 8.47 -25.86 -0.37
N SER A 716 9.66 -25.84 0.25
CA SER A 716 9.91 -26.43 1.58
C SER A 716 8.96 -25.90 2.67
N ARG A 717 8.48 -24.65 2.54
CA ARG A 717 7.53 -23.99 3.44
C ARG A 717 6.19 -24.72 3.59
N TYR A 718 5.83 -25.56 2.60
CA TYR A 718 4.60 -26.35 2.57
C TYR A 718 4.81 -27.85 2.84
N GLY A 719 6.02 -28.26 3.25
CA GLY A 719 6.30 -29.64 3.66
C GLY A 719 5.51 -30.08 4.90
N PRO A 720 5.32 -31.41 5.08
CA PRO A 720 4.69 -31.94 6.28
C PRO A 720 5.52 -31.60 7.52
N LYS A 721 4.87 -31.00 8.52
CA LYS A 721 5.49 -30.73 9.83
C LYS A 721 5.57 -32.01 10.66
N ALA A 722 6.52 -32.06 11.59
CA ALA A 722 6.66 -33.17 12.54
C ALA A 722 5.32 -33.47 13.25
N GLU A 723 5.01 -34.76 13.41
CA GLU A 723 3.76 -35.22 14.01
C GLU A 723 3.71 -34.90 15.50
N ILE A 724 2.64 -34.24 15.94
CA ILE A 724 2.45 -33.88 17.35
C ILE A 724 1.71 -35.02 18.05
N ALA A 725 2.47 -35.97 18.60
CA ALA A 725 1.94 -37.00 19.47
C ALA A 725 1.37 -36.37 20.76
N HIS A 726 0.05 -36.43 20.95
CA HIS A 726 -0.58 -35.96 22.18
C HIS A 726 -0.35 -36.97 23.31
N ILE A 727 0.60 -36.67 24.20
CA ILE A 727 0.86 -37.46 25.40
C ILE A 727 -0.33 -37.28 26.37
N PHE A 728 -1.25 -38.24 26.35
CA PHE A 728 -2.32 -38.33 27.33
C PHE A 728 -1.75 -38.52 28.73
N ARG A 729 -2.42 -37.96 29.75
CA ARG A 729 -2.11 -38.27 31.16
C ARG A 729 -2.33 -39.77 31.40
N ALA A 730 -1.38 -40.43 32.05
CA ALA A 730 -1.57 -41.80 32.50
C ALA A 730 -2.79 -41.89 33.45
N PRO A 731 -3.62 -42.94 33.35
CA PRO A 731 -4.76 -43.11 34.24
C PRO A 731 -4.30 -43.33 35.69
N GLU A 732 -5.07 -42.79 36.64
CA GLU A 732 -4.80 -42.93 38.07
C GLU A 732 -4.87 -44.41 38.50
N LYS A 733 -3.91 -44.85 39.32
CA LYS A 733 -3.87 -46.22 39.83
C LYS A 733 -5.03 -46.46 40.80
N ARG A 734 -5.85 -47.47 40.50
CA ARG A 734 -6.93 -47.93 41.38
C ARG A 734 -6.38 -48.84 42.50
N PRO A 735 -7.03 -48.90 43.68
CA PRO A 735 -6.68 -49.87 44.72
C PRO A 735 -6.92 -51.32 44.26
N PRO A 736 -6.25 -52.32 44.88
CA PRO A 736 -6.46 -53.73 44.55
C PRO A 736 -7.86 -54.21 44.93
N THR A 737 -8.46 -55.06 44.09
CA THR A 737 -9.85 -55.54 44.23
C THR A 737 -10.12 -56.18 45.60
N GLU A 738 -9.20 -57.01 46.09
CA GLU A 738 -9.33 -57.71 47.38
C GLU A 738 -9.58 -56.77 48.56
N LEU A 739 -8.90 -55.61 48.58
CA LEU A 739 -9.08 -54.61 49.62
C LEU A 739 -10.49 -53.99 49.55
N SER A 740 -10.99 -53.74 48.34
CA SER A 740 -12.35 -53.23 48.13
C SER A 740 -13.43 -54.25 48.50
N LEU A 741 -13.18 -55.55 48.33
CA LEU A 741 -14.08 -56.63 48.73
C LEU A 741 -14.10 -56.80 50.25
N ALA A 742 -12.94 -56.72 50.92
CA ALA A 742 -12.87 -56.75 52.38
C ALA A 742 -13.69 -55.61 53.02
N PHE A 743 -13.54 -54.37 52.53
CA PHE A 743 -14.35 -53.24 53.01
C PHE A 743 -15.85 -53.38 52.70
N LEU A 744 -16.24 -53.98 51.58
CA LEU A 744 -17.65 -54.30 51.31
C LEU A 744 -18.22 -55.27 52.36
N GLY A 745 -17.45 -56.29 52.76
CA GLY A 745 -17.82 -57.19 53.86
C GLY A 745 -18.01 -56.47 55.19
N PHE A 746 -17.10 -55.56 55.56
CA PHE A 746 -17.22 -54.75 56.77
C PHE A 746 -18.43 -53.80 56.75
N VAL A 747 -18.84 -53.27 55.60
CA VAL A 747 -20.06 -52.44 55.47
C VAL A 747 -21.34 -53.24 55.64
N LEU A 748 -21.37 -54.52 55.24
CA LEU A 748 -22.54 -55.39 55.38
C LEU A 748 -22.70 -55.97 56.79
N LEU A 749 -21.61 -56.14 57.56
CA LEU A 749 -21.65 -56.75 58.88
C LEU A 749 -22.57 -56.04 59.90
N PRO A 750 -22.60 -54.69 60.01
CA PRO A 750 -23.58 -53.98 60.84
C PRO A 750 -25.04 -54.23 60.47
N PHE A 751 -25.36 -54.47 59.20
CA PHE A 751 -26.73 -54.75 58.76
C PHE A 751 -27.22 -56.12 59.25
N PHE A 752 -26.36 -57.15 59.21
CA PHE A 752 -26.66 -58.44 59.83
C PHE A 752 -26.74 -58.35 61.36
N GLY A 753 -25.90 -57.51 61.99
CA GLY A 753 -26.00 -57.20 63.41
C GLY A 753 -27.34 -56.56 63.80
N PHE A 754 -27.83 -55.61 63.00
CA PHE A 754 -29.15 -55.00 63.17
C PHE A 754 -30.29 -56.01 63.03
N LEU A 755 -30.25 -56.90 62.03
CA LEU A 755 -31.23 -57.97 61.85
C LEU A 755 -31.27 -58.93 63.05
N ALA A 756 -30.10 -59.34 63.58
CA ALA A 756 -30.00 -60.14 64.79
C ALA A 756 -30.56 -59.40 66.02
N GLY A 757 -30.29 -58.08 66.13
CA GLY A 757 -30.83 -57.21 67.17
C GLY A 757 -32.36 -57.13 67.18
N LEU A 758 -33.00 -57.02 66.00
CA LEU A 758 -34.47 -57.02 65.89
C LEU A 758 -35.10 -58.33 66.42
N VAL A 759 -34.47 -59.47 66.12
CA VAL A 759 -34.91 -60.79 66.60
C VAL A 759 -34.72 -60.90 68.12
N TYR A 760 -33.54 -60.49 68.63
CA TYR A 760 -33.23 -60.51 70.06
C TYR A 760 -34.19 -59.63 70.89
N LEU A 761 -34.50 -58.43 70.40
CA LEU A 761 -35.44 -57.48 71.03
C LEU A 761 -36.91 -57.85 70.84
N ARG A 762 -37.23 -58.97 70.15
CA ARG A 762 -38.60 -59.46 69.88
C ARG A 762 -39.51 -58.40 69.23
N ALA A 763 -38.94 -57.58 68.35
CA ALA A 763 -39.69 -56.62 67.54
C ALA A 763 -40.77 -57.35 66.72
N ASN A 764 -42.01 -56.87 66.75
CA ASN A 764 -43.15 -57.60 66.17
C ASN A 764 -44.17 -56.66 65.51
N LEU A 765 -44.94 -57.20 64.56
CA LEU A 765 -45.90 -56.46 63.73
C LEU A 765 -47.36 -56.63 64.19
N LYS A 766 -47.60 -56.88 65.50
CA LYS A 766 -48.93 -57.22 66.02
C LYS A 766 -50.00 -56.13 65.85
N ASN A 767 -49.57 -54.87 65.65
CA ASN A 767 -50.46 -53.70 65.53
C ASN A 767 -50.90 -53.41 64.08
N LEU A 768 -50.69 -54.33 63.14
CA LEU A 768 -51.27 -54.21 61.79
C LEU A 768 -52.81 -54.21 61.85
N PRO A 769 -53.51 -53.34 61.10
CA PRO A 769 -54.97 -53.27 61.14
C PRO A 769 -55.63 -54.58 60.70
N LYS A 770 -56.58 -55.08 61.50
CA LYS A 770 -57.33 -56.32 61.21
C LYS A 770 -58.62 -56.08 60.42
N SER A 771 -59.13 -54.85 60.39
CA SER A 771 -60.31 -54.48 59.59
C SER A 771 -59.92 -54.32 58.12
N THR A 772 -60.73 -54.86 57.21
CA THR A 772 -60.41 -54.99 55.78
C THR A 772 -60.05 -53.68 55.10
N VAL A 773 -60.86 -52.62 55.31
CA VAL A 773 -60.64 -51.33 54.65
C VAL A 773 -59.33 -50.66 55.12
N PRO A 774 -59.07 -50.45 56.43
CA PRO A 774 -57.76 -49.97 56.90
C PRO A 774 -56.57 -50.86 56.51
N ALA A 775 -56.74 -52.19 56.51
CA ALA A 775 -55.68 -53.12 56.11
C ALA A 775 -55.29 -52.94 54.64
N THR A 776 -56.26 -52.76 53.74
CA THR A 776 -55.97 -52.49 52.32
C THR A 776 -55.26 -51.15 52.10
N PHE A 777 -55.66 -50.08 52.82
CA PHE A 777 -54.95 -48.80 52.74
C PHE A 777 -53.52 -48.89 53.27
N ALA A 778 -53.31 -49.58 54.39
CA ALA A 778 -51.98 -49.81 54.95
C ALA A 778 -51.08 -50.62 54.00
N LEU A 779 -51.61 -51.67 53.37
CA LEU A 779 -50.88 -52.50 52.41
C LEU A 779 -50.53 -51.71 51.14
N LEU A 780 -51.47 -50.94 50.59
CA LEU A 780 -51.23 -50.06 49.43
C LEU A 780 -50.19 -48.98 49.73
N PHE A 781 -50.19 -48.40 50.94
CA PHE A 781 -49.17 -47.45 51.38
C PHE A 781 -47.77 -48.07 51.44
N HIS A 782 -47.61 -49.24 52.06
CA HIS A 782 -46.32 -49.94 52.11
C HIS A 782 -45.84 -50.40 50.72
N LEU A 783 -46.75 -50.86 49.85
CA LEU A 783 -46.44 -51.19 48.46
C LEU A 783 -45.96 -49.96 47.69
N GLY A 784 -46.57 -48.78 47.93
CA GLY A 784 -46.10 -47.51 47.39
C GLY A 784 -44.68 -47.14 47.84
N ILE A 785 -44.34 -47.36 49.12
CA ILE A 785 -42.99 -47.10 49.65
C ILE A 785 -41.97 -48.04 48.99
N ALA A 786 -42.29 -49.34 48.88
CA ALA A 786 -41.45 -50.30 48.19
C ALA A 786 -41.25 -49.94 46.70
N ALA A 787 -42.30 -49.42 46.04
CA ALA A 787 -42.21 -48.95 44.67
C ALA A 787 -41.35 -47.67 44.51
N VAL A 788 -41.37 -46.74 45.48
CA VAL A 788 -40.45 -45.58 45.50
C VAL A 788 -39.00 -46.01 45.71
N LEU A 789 -38.73 -46.93 46.65
CA LEU A 789 -37.38 -47.46 46.86
C LEU A 789 -36.86 -48.20 45.61
N THR A 790 -37.73 -48.97 44.95
CA THR A 790 -37.43 -49.63 43.66
C THR A 790 -37.15 -48.59 42.56
N LEU A 791 -37.93 -47.50 42.50
CA LEU A 791 -37.71 -46.40 41.56
C LEU A 791 -36.37 -45.70 41.80
N TYR A 792 -35.92 -45.55 43.05
CA TYR A 792 -34.58 -45.03 43.37
C TYR A 792 -33.44 -45.99 42.98
N ALA A 793 -33.63 -47.30 43.15
CA ALA A 793 -32.67 -48.28 42.63
C ALA A 793 -32.59 -48.23 41.09
N LEU A 794 -33.74 -48.12 40.40
CA LEU A 794 -33.79 -47.98 38.94
C LEU A 794 -33.21 -46.65 38.44
N PHE A 795 -33.34 -45.56 39.21
CA PHE A 795 -32.64 -44.29 38.97
C PHE A 795 -31.12 -44.45 39.05
N TRP A 796 -30.61 -45.07 40.12
CA TRP A 796 -29.18 -45.30 40.28
C TRP A 796 -28.58 -46.19 39.18
N ILE A 797 -29.35 -47.18 38.67
CA ILE A 797 -28.89 -48.11 37.64
C ILE A 797 -29.05 -47.55 36.21
N LYS A 798 -30.14 -46.82 35.89
CA LYS A 798 -30.46 -46.51 34.47
C LYS A 798 -31.40 -45.34 34.16
N LEU A 799 -32.32 -44.94 35.04
CA LEU A 799 -33.33 -43.91 34.70
C LEU A 799 -32.76 -42.49 34.82
N ASP A 800 -33.07 -41.61 33.86
CA ASP A 800 -32.76 -40.18 33.95
C ASP A 800 -33.57 -39.49 35.07
N LEU A 801 -32.96 -38.48 35.70
CA LEU A 801 -33.55 -37.71 36.81
C LEU A 801 -34.96 -37.19 36.51
N PHE A 802 -35.21 -36.62 35.33
CA PHE A 802 -36.53 -36.09 34.96
C PHE A 802 -37.59 -37.18 34.76
N THR A 803 -37.18 -38.39 34.36
CA THR A 803 -38.07 -39.54 34.19
C THR A 803 -38.44 -40.11 35.55
N THR A 804 -37.43 -40.25 36.43
CA THR A 804 -37.59 -40.62 37.84
C THR A 804 -38.50 -39.64 38.58
N LEU A 805 -38.26 -38.32 38.45
CA LEU A 805 -39.04 -37.30 39.16
C LEU A 805 -40.52 -37.26 38.72
N LYS A 806 -40.82 -37.55 37.45
CA LYS A 806 -42.21 -37.71 36.97
C LYS A 806 -42.90 -38.93 37.58
N ALA A 807 -42.23 -40.08 37.58
CA ALA A 807 -42.77 -41.29 38.21
C ALA A 807 -42.93 -41.12 39.73
N LEU A 808 -41.97 -40.48 40.38
CA LEU A 808 -42.00 -40.14 41.81
C LEU A 808 -43.12 -39.16 42.13
N GLY A 809 -43.42 -38.18 41.27
CA GLY A 809 -44.56 -37.27 41.46
C GLY A 809 -45.90 -38.01 41.48
N VAL A 810 -46.10 -38.97 40.56
CA VAL A 810 -47.31 -39.80 40.52
C VAL A 810 -47.40 -40.73 41.74
N LEU A 811 -46.30 -41.42 42.09
CA LEU A 811 -46.24 -42.25 43.30
C LEU A 811 -46.38 -41.43 44.59
N GLY A 812 -45.91 -40.19 44.60
CA GLY A 812 -45.99 -39.26 45.74
C GLY A 812 -47.42 -38.84 46.04
N ILE A 813 -48.22 -38.52 45.02
CA ILE A 813 -49.66 -38.22 45.18
C ILE A 813 -50.41 -39.47 45.70
N PHE A 814 -50.11 -40.64 45.15
CA PHE A 814 -50.65 -41.93 45.61
C PHE A 814 -50.30 -42.19 47.10
N LEU A 815 -49.02 -42.06 47.46
CA LEU A 815 -48.53 -42.23 48.83
C LEU A 815 -49.11 -41.21 49.81
N MET A 816 -49.29 -39.95 49.39
CA MET A 816 -49.89 -38.92 50.22
C MET A 816 -51.34 -39.28 50.57
N PHE A 817 -52.13 -39.79 49.62
CA PHE A 817 -53.51 -40.19 49.88
C PHE A 817 -53.61 -41.43 50.78
N PHE A 818 -52.97 -42.54 50.42
CA PHE A 818 -53.05 -43.79 51.20
C PHE A 818 -52.31 -43.69 52.54
N GLY A 819 -51.22 -42.92 52.60
CA GLY A 819 -50.51 -42.59 53.82
C GLY A 819 -51.35 -41.74 54.77
N HIS A 820 -51.96 -40.66 54.27
CA HIS A 820 -52.87 -39.84 55.09
C HIS A 820 -54.06 -40.67 55.61
N LYS A 821 -54.68 -41.53 54.80
CA LYS A 821 -55.77 -42.41 55.28
C LYS A 821 -55.29 -43.46 56.30
N THR A 822 -54.10 -44.05 56.12
CA THR A 822 -53.53 -45.01 57.07
C THR A 822 -53.16 -44.35 58.40
N LEU A 823 -52.46 -43.22 58.35
CA LEU A 823 -52.06 -42.45 59.53
C LEU A 823 -53.26 -41.81 60.24
N SER A 824 -54.26 -41.32 59.49
CA SER A 824 -55.52 -40.83 60.05
C SER A 824 -56.27 -41.94 60.78
N HIS A 825 -56.37 -43.15 60.22
CA HIS A 825 -56.99 -44.27 60.94
C HIS A 825 -56.20 -44.68 62.19
N LEU A 826 -54.86 -44.70 62.12
CA LEU A 826 -54.01 -44.98 63.28
C LEU A 826 -54.22 -43.92 64.38
N ALA A 827 -54.21 -42.64 64.00
CA ALA A 827 -54.43 -41.51 64.90
C ALA A 827 -55.85 -41.52 65.49
N SER A 828 -56.89 -41.76 64.70
CA SER A 828 -58.26 -41.91 65.19
C SER A 828 -58.40 -43.11 66.14
N THR A 829 -57.70 -44.22 65.89
CA THR A 829 -57.69 -45.36 66.80
C THR A 829 -56.97 -45.02 68.12
N LEU A 830 -55.85 -44.30 68.06
CA LEU A 830 -55.20 -43.76 69.26
C LEU A 830 -56.10 -42.77 70.02
N ILE A 831 -56.80 -41.87 69.32
CA ILE A 831 -57.68 -40.87 69.92
C ILE A 831 -58.91 -41.53 70.57
N VAL A 832 -59.48 -42.57 69.95
CA VAL A 832 -60.55 -43.38 70.56
C VAL A 832 -60.03 -44.12 71.81
N VAL A 833 -58.84 -44.72 71.76
CA VAL A 833 -58.23 -45.35 72.94
C VAL A 833 -57.92 -44.32 74.06
N LEU A 834 -57.49 -43.10 73.71
CA LEU A 834 -57.26 -42.01 74.67
C LEU A 834 -58.57 -41.45 75.26
N LEU A 835 -59.67 -41.50 74.50
CA LEU A 835 -61.02 -41.17 74.96
C LEU A 835 -61.60 -42.26 75.89
N GLU A 836 -61.47 -43.54 75.53
CA GLU A 836 -61.88 -44.66 76.40
C GLU A 836 -61.04 -44.75 77.69
N LEU A 837 -59.78 -44.30 77.66
CA LEU A 837 -58.92 -44.16 78.85
C LEU A 837 -59.17 -42.87 79.65
N GLY A 838 -60.14 -42.04 79.28
CA GLY A 838 -60.64 -40.92 80.11
C GLY A 838 -59.70 -39.71 80.24
N LEU A 839 -58.70 -39.56 79.38
CA LEU A 839 -57.61 -38.58 79.54
C LEU A 839 -57.78 -37.26 78.75
N VAL A 840 -59.02 -36.81 78.55
CA VAL A 840 -59.32 -35.64 77.70
C VAL A 840 -58.74 -34.34 78.25
N GLU A 841 -58.84 -34.09 79.57
CA GLU A 841 -58.25 -32.89 80.19
C GLU A 841 -56.72 -32.88 80.11
N SER A 842 -56.08 -34.04 80.15
CA SER A 842 -54.62 -34.17 80.02
C SER A 842 -54.10 -33.86 78.60
N VAL A 843 -54.94 -33.98 77.58
CA VAL A 843 -54.57 -33.65 76.18
C VAL A 843 -54.78 -32.17 75.89
N LEU A 844 -55.82 -31.52 76.43
CA LEU A 844 -55.95 -30.06 76.29
C LEU A 844 -54.82 -29.29 76.98
N TRP A 845 -54.25 -29.82 78.07
CA TRP A 845 -53.05 -29.24 78.70
C TRP A 845 -51.76 -29.49 77.91
N ALA A 846 -51.76 -30.42 76.95
CA ALA A 846 -50.59 -30.77 76.13
C ALA A 846 -50.55 -30.04 74.77
N ILE A 847 -51.68 -29.54 74.27
CA ILE A 847 -51.74 -28.72 73.05
C ILE A 847 -51.66 -27.24 73.44
N GLY A 848 -50.51 -26.86 74.00
CA GLY A 848 -50.23 -25.51 74.49
C GLY A 848 -50.22 -24.46 73.38
N LEU A 849 -51.40 -23.89 73.08
CA LEU A 849 -51.52 -22.56 72.48
C LEU A 849 -51.23 -21.51 73.55
N ASP A 850 -49.98 -21.45 74.01
CA ASP A 850 -49.46 -20.26 74.67
C ASP A 850 -48.54 -19.48 73.73
N SER A 851 -48.52 -18.18 73.95
CA SER A 851 -47.67 -17.22 73.27
C SER A 851 -46.31 -17.08 73.97
N SER A 852 -45.37 -16.43 73.29
CA SER A 852 -44.07 -15.98 73.83
C SER A 852 -43.05 -17.04 74.28
N SER A 853 -41.99 -17.14 73.47
CA SER A 853 -40.55 -17.18 73.86
C SER A 853 -39.95 -18.32 74.71
N GLU A 854 -38.69 -18.63 74.39
CA GLU A 854 -37.73 -19.45 75.15
C GLU A 854 -37.98 -20.98 75.20
N ALA A 855 -36.97 -21.87 75.21
CA ALA A 855 -35.58 -21.76 74.76
C ALA A 855 -34.92 -23.15 74.54
N CYS A 856 -33.72 -23.15 73.92
CA CYS A 856 -32.68 -24.19 74.02
C CYS A 856 -32.92 -25.58 73.38
N GLY A 857 -32.44 -25.78 72.13
CA GLY A 857 -32.43 -27.06 71.40
C GLY A 857 -31.13 -27.35 70.62
N ARG A 858 -30.00 -26.93 71.22
CA ARG A 858 -28.58 -27.00 70.80
C ARG A 858 -28.18 -28.00 69.68
N LEU A 859 -27.54 -27.48 68.62
CA LEU A 859 -26.27 -27.92 67.96
C LEU A 859 -26.27 -27.45 66.47
N GLY A 860 -25.30 -26.71 65.93
CA GLY A 860 -24.18 -26.03 66.57
C GLY A 860 -23.67 -24.86 65.71
N TRP A 861 -23.87 -23.64 66.23
CA TRP A 861 -22.90 -22.54 66.38
C TRP A 861 -22.02 -22.04 65.22
N THR A 862 -21.85 -20.71 65.24
CA THR A 862 -21.01 -19.91 64.34
C THR A 862 -19.52 -19.94 64.69
N ALA A 863 -18.70 -19.77 63.65
CA ALA A 863 -17.41 -19.06 63.63
C ALA A 863 -16.57 -18.93 64.92
N LEU A 864 -15.47 -19.70 64.96
CA LEU A 864 -14.09 -19.36 65.37
C LEU A 864 -13.22 -20.51 64.81
N GLY A 865 -11.95 -20.38 64.42
CA GLY A 865 -10.95 -19.35 64.72
C GLY A 865 -9.76 -20.02 65.39
N GLY A 866 -8.68 -20.32 64.64
CA GLY A 866 -7.51 -21.02 65.16
C GLY A 866 -6.51 -21.43 64.06
N ASP A 867 -5.27 -20.93 64.17
CA ASP A 867 -4.24 -20.97 63.13
C ASP A 867 -3.52 -22.32 62.95
N SER A 868 -3.00 -22.55 61.73
CA SER A 868 -1.54 -22.66 61.59
C SER A 868 -0.99 -22.52 60.14
N HIS A 869 -0.14 -21.51 59.97
CA HIS A 869 1.12 -21.49 59.20
C HIS A 869 1.26 -21.99 57.73
N ARG A 870 1.90 -21.09 56.95
CA ARG A 870 2.83 -21.24 55.80
C ARG A 870 2.34 -21.03 54.35
N VAL A 871 2.81 -19.89 53.81
CA VAL A 871 3.49 -19.72 52.50
C VAL A 871 2.72 -20.11 51.22
N ALA A 872 2.10 -19.11 50.58
CA ALA A 872 2.09 -18.92 49.12
C ALA A 872 1.74 -17.46 48.76
N SER A 873 2.42 -16.88 47.78
CA SER A 873 2.25 -15.46 47.37
C SER A 873 1.51 -15.32 46.04
N PRO A 874 0.53 -14.41 45.92
CA PRO A 874 0.11 -13.84 44.65
C PRO A 874 0.67 -12.41 44.46
N PRO A 875 1.26 -12.05 43.31
CA PRO A 875 1.89 -10.74 43.11
C PRO A 875 0.86 -9.62 42.93
N SER A 876 1.07 -8.51 43.63
CA SER A 876 0.36 -7.26 43.42
C SER A 876 0.77 -6.59 42.09
N LYS A 877 -0.12 -5.76 41.53
CA LYS A 877 0.23 -4.75 40.51
C LYS A 877 0.10 -3.34 41.11
N PRO A 878 1.18 -2.80 41.71
CA PRO A 878 1.27 -1.40 42.15
C PRO A 878 1.55 -0.45 40.95
N PRO A 879 1.59 0.89 41.15
CA PRO A 879 1.43 1.86 40.06
C PRO A 879 2.76 2.30 39.43
N ALA A 880 2.67 3.12 38.39
CA ALA A 880 3.80 3.81 37.78
C ALA A 880 3.63 5.34 37.85
N LYS A 881 4.60 5.99 38.48
CA LYS A 881 4.96 7.40 38.36
C LYS A 881 6.49 7.50 38.56
N ASP A 882 7.10 8.36 37.76
CA ASP A 882 8.16 9.34 38.08
C ASP A 882 9.25 8.87 39.10
N GLU A 883 10.57 8.92 38.84
CA GLU A 883 11.32 9.90 38.03
C GLU A 883 12.69 9.37 37.51
N ALA A 884 13.53 10.26 36.95
CA ALA A 884 14.65 10.01 36.03
C ALA A 884 15.93 9.30 36.56
N ALA A 885 16.68 8.67 35.64
CA ALA A 885 18.15 8.80 35.50
C ALA A 885 18.65 8.25 34.13
N ASP A 886 19.86 8.65 33.73
CA ASP A 886 20.47 8.50 32.39
C ASP A 886 20.51 7.13 31.70
N ARG A 887 20.36 7.18 30.37
CA ARG A 887 21.36 6.60 29.45
C ARG A 887 21.33 7.31 28.10
N GLN A 888 22.50 7.76 27.63
CA GLN A 888 22.66 8.34 26.31
C GLN A 888 22.47 7.26 25.22
N SER A 889 21.52 7.47 24.31
CA SER A 889 21.56 6.85 22.99
C SER A 889 22.14 7.87 22.01
N SER A 890 23.21 7.49 21.31
CA SER A 890 23.88 8.27 20.27
C SER A 890 22.89 8.99 19.34
N GLY A 891 23.05 10.31 19.21
CA GLY A 891 22.27 11.09 18.26
C GLY A 891 22.69 10.76 16.84
N THR A 892 21.90 9.96 16.12
CA THR A 892 21.96 9.90 14.66
C THR A 892 21.58 11.29 14.14
N SER A 893 22.60 12.09 13.83
CA SER A 893 22.46 13.40 13.20
C SER A 893 21.66 13.27 11.90
N LEU A 894 20.68 14.17 11.73
CA LEU A 894 19.90 14.42 10.51
C LEU A 894 20.49 13.79 9.22
N GLU A 895 20.11 12.55 8.92
CA GLU A 895 20.08 12.14 7.52
C GLU A 895 19.00 12.95 6.81
N GLU A 896 19.31 13.33 5.58
CA GLU A 896 18.59 14.37 4.86
C GLU A 896 17.13 13.97 4.61
N ILE A 897 16.25 14.97 4.56
CA ILE A 897 14.97 14.80 3.87
C ILE A 897 15.35 14.40 2.43
N PRO A 898 15.01 13.19 1.94
CA PRO A 898 15.37 12.79 0.60
C PRO A 898 14.77 13.83 -0.35
N THR A 899 15.65 14.47 -1.13
CA THR A 899 15.34 15.71 -1.84
C THR A 899 14.05 15.50 -2.63
N ILE A 900 13.05 16.37 -2.43
CA ILE A 900 11.76 16.24 -3.11
C ILE A 900 12.02 16.38 -4.60
N VAL A 901 12.10 15.24 -5.30
CA VAL A 901 12.17 15.18 -6.75
C VAL A 901 10.98 15.99 -7.25
N PRO A 902 11.18 17.04 -8.08
CA PRO A 902 10.09 17.91 -8.50
C PRO A 902 8.92 17.07 -9.03
N PRO A 903 7.65 17.33 -8.63
CA PRO A 903 6.54 16.44 -8.95
C PRO A 903 6.43 16.11 -10.44
N GLY A 904 6.73 17.08 -11.32
CA GLY A 904 6.82 16.88 -12.77
C GLY A 904 7.91 15.89 -13.20
N VAL A 905 9.11 15.91 -12.60
CA VAL A 905 10.21 14.97 -12.91
C VAL A 905 9.88 13.56 -12.43
N LEU A 906 9.23 13.43 -11.26
CA LEU A 906 8.81 12.14 -10.73
C LEU A 906 7.67 11.55 -11.58
N LEU A 907 6.65 12.35 -11.91
CA LEU A 907 5.61 12.00 -12.86
C LEU A 907 6.22 11.58 -14.20
N PHE A 908 7.15 12.36 -14.75
CA PHE A 908 7.76 12.10 -16.05
C PHE A 908 8.44 10.73 -16.11
N LYS A 909 9.25 10.37 -15.10
CA LYS A 909 9.85 9.03 -15.03
C LYS A 909 8.79 7.92 -14.90
N PHE A 910 7.69 8.15 -14.19
CA PHE A 910 6.56 7.20 -14.18
C PHE A 910 5.87 7.07 -15.55
N TRP A 911 5.78 8.14 -16.35
CA TRP A 911 5.26 8.07 -17.73
C TRP A 911 6.20 7.33 -18.68
N SER A 912 7.52 7.52 -18.59
CA SER A 912 8.50 6.72 -19.34
C SER A 912 8.36 5.24 -18.97
N PHE A 913 8.51 4.89 -17.68
CA PHE A 913 8.44 3.50 -17.23
C PHE A 913 7.07 2.82 -17.51
N ARG A 914 6.02 3.60 -17.74
CA ARG A 914 4.71 3.12 -18.23
C ARG A 914 4.70 2.82 -19.73
N ARG A 915 5.36 3.63 -20.58
CA ARG A 915 5.64 3.27 -22.00
C ARG A 915 6.49 2.02 -22.07
N ASP A 916 7.60 2.03 -21.32
CA ASP A 916 8.69 1.03 -21.39
C ASP A 916 8.26 -0.36 -20.87
N LYS A 917 6.97 -0.53 -20.52
CA LYS A 917 6.38 -1.72 -19.89
C LYS A 917 7.12 -2.18 -18.64
N VAL A 918 7.79 -1.26 -17.94
CA VAL A 918 8.42 -1.54 -16.63
C VAL A 918 7.39 -1.45 -15.51
N LEU A 919 6.47 -0.48 -15.58
CA LEU A 919 5.44 -0.22 -14.56
C LEU A 919 4.03 -0.20 -15.15
N ARG A 920 3.06 -0.76 -14.42
CA ARG A 920 1.62 -0.63 -14.68
C ARG A 920 0.93 0.15 -13.55
N ILE A 921 0.04 1.05 -13.94
CA ILE A 921 -0.78 1.88 -13.02
C ILE A 921 -2.20 1.32 -12.96
N PHE A 922 -2.81 1.36 -11.77
CA PHE A 922 -4.17 0.92 -11.51
C PHE A 922 -4.94 2.00 -10.71
N LYS A 923 -6.21 2.24 -11.04
CA LYS A 923 -7.07 3.13 -10.25
C LYS A 923 -7.56 2.40 -8.99
N LEU A 924 -7.61 3.09 -7.85
CA LEU A 924 -8.05 2.48 -6.58
C LEU A 924 -9.37 3.06 -6.08
N ASN A 925 -10.28 2.18 -5.64
CA ASN A 925 -11.60 2.56 -5.12
C ASN A 925 -11.56 3.16 -3.69
N THR A 926 -10.45 3.75 -3.26
CA THR A 926 -10.25 4.29 -1.90
C THR A 926 -10.34 5.82 -1.82
N GLY A 927 -10.32 6.51 -2.97
CA GLY A 927 -10.38 7.97 -3.12
C GLY A 927 -10.41 8.34 -4.62
N GLN A 928 -10.73 9.59 -4.96
CA GLN A 928 -10.83 10.01 -6.37
C GLN A 928 -9.49 9.92 -7.11
N ASP A 929 -8.37 10.16 -6.42
CA ASP A 929 -7.02 10.24 -7.02
C ASP A 929 -6.05 9.18 -6.49
N ASP A 930 -6.55 8.19 -5.76
CA ASP A 930 -5.73 7.06 -5.33
C ASP A 930 -5.39 6.16 -6.53
N HIS A 931 -4.10 5.90 -6.72
CA HIS A 931 -3.56 4.98 -7.73
C HIS A 931 -2.58 4.00 -7.08
N ALA A 932 -2.52 2.77 -7.60
CA ALA A 932 -1.45 1.81 -7.32
C ALA A 932 -0.51 1.71 -8.52
N ILE A 933 0.76 1.43 -8.24
CA ILE A 933 1.79 1.18 -9.24
C ILE A 933 2.44 -0.17 -8.91
N MET A 934 2.67 -1.00 -9.93
CA MET A 934 3.26 -2.34 -9.81
C MET A 934 4.21 -2.58 -10.98
N PHE A 935 5.28 -3.36 -10.79
CA PHE A 935 6.11 -3.79 -11.92
C PHE A 935 5.29 -4.67 -12.87
N PHE A 936 5.44 -4.45 -14.17
CA PHE A 936 4.65 -5.14 -15.19
C PHE A 936 4.88 -6.65 -15.14
N ASP A 937 6.14 -7.08 -15.06
CA ASP A 937 6.53 -8.49 -14.88
C ASP A 937 5.87 -9.13 -13.67
N ASP A 938 5.83 -8.43 -12.53
CA ASP A 938 5.20 -8.94 -11.32
C ASP A 938 3.68 -9.02 -11.47
N TYR A 939 3.06 -8.10 -12.23
CA TYR A 939 1.65 -8.20 -12.58
C TYR A 939 1.38 -9.38 -13.53
N ILE A 940 2.23 -9.63 -14.54
CA ILE A 940 2.13 -10.81 -15.42
C ILE A 940 2.25 -12.10 -14.60
N LYS A 941 3.24 -12.23 -13.72
CA LYS A 941 3.35 -13.36 -12.76
C LYS A 941 2.08 -13.49 -11.91
N HIS A 942 1.44 -12.38 -11.54
CA HIS A 942 0.20 -12.37 -10.78
C HIS A 942 -1.04 -12.80 -11.60
N ILE A 943 -1.06 -12.56 -12.92
CA ILE A 943 -2.06 -13.11 -13.85
C ILE A 943 -1.86 -14.64 -13.90
N ASP A 944 -0.65 -15.11 -14.17
CA ASP A 944 -0.34 -16.55 -14.32
C ASP A 944 -0.70 -17.35 -13.05
N LEU A 945 -0.45 -16.79 -11.86
CA LEU A 945 -0.84 -17.36 -10.56
C LEU A 945 -2.35 -17.37 -10.29
N VAL A 946 -3.13 -16.57 -11.03
CA VAL A 946 -4.59 -16.56 -10.98
C VAL A 946 -5.18 -17.48 -12.05
N THR A 947 -4.62 -17.50 -13.27
CA THR A 947 -4.99 -18.41 -14.36
C THR A 947 -4.96 -19.86 -13.88
N ARG A 948 -3.83 -20.32 -13.34
CA ARG A 948 -3.68 -21.68 -12.77
C ARG A 948 -4.73 -22.01 -11.71
N ARG A 949 -5.05 -21.05 -10.83
CA ARG A 949 -6.04 -21.18 -9.75
C ARG A 949 -7.50 -21.21 -10.24
N MET A 950 -7.75 -20.78 -11.48
CA MET A 950 -9.06 -20.82 -12.13
C MET A 950 -9.21 -22.09 -12.98
N GLU A 951 -8.15 -22.51 -13.67
CA GLU A 951 -8.05 -23.80 -14.39
C GLU A 951 -8.20 -25.01 -13.43
N GLU A 952 -7.63 -24.92 -12.21
CA GLU A 952 -7.85 -25.89 -11.13
C GLU A 952 -9.33 -26.08 -10.72
N LYS A 953 -10.21 -25.13 -11.08
CA LYS A 953 -11.64 -25.17 -10.73
C LYS A 953 -12.53 -25.51 -11.93
N ASN A 954 -12.23 -24.96 -13.11
CA ASN A 954 -13.02 -25.11 -14.33
C ASN A 954 -12.14 -25.72 -15.42
N LYS A 955 -12.49 -26.92 -15.90
CA LYS A 955 -11.62 -27.72 -16.78
C LYS A 955 -11.53 -27.25 -18.24
N ASN A 956 -12.30 -26.24 -18.65
CA ASN A 956 -12.25 -25.62 -19.98
C ASN A 956 -12.00 -24.10 -19.86
N ASP A 957 -11.42 -23.52 -20.91
CA ASP A 957 -11.23 -22.08 -21.17
C ASP A 957 -10.24 -21.32 -20.27
N GLY A 958 -9.01 -21.83 -20.15
CA GLY A 958 -7.85 -21.01 -19.75
C GLY A 958 -7.47 -19.95 -20.81
N THR A 959 -7.86 -20.16 -22.08
CA THR A 959 -7.54 -19.34 -23.26
C THR A 959 -7.82 -17.84 -23.07
N VAL A 960 -8.95 -17.49 -22.45
CA VAL A 960 -9.37 -16.09 -22.21
C VAL A 960 -8.32 -15.31 -21.40
N PHE A 961 -7.63 -15.96 -20.46
CA PHE A 961 -6.60 -15.31 -19.65
C PHE A 961 -5.33 -15.03 -20.45
N GLU A 962 -4.94 -15.93 -21.36
CA GLU A 962 -3.82 -15.70 -22.28
C GLU A 962 -4.18 -14.68 -23.38
N TRP A 963 -5.43 -14.62 -23.86
CA TRP A 963 -5.90 -13.54 -24.74
C TRP A 963 -5.87 -12.17 -24.03
N PHE A 964 -6.31 -12.13 -22.76
CA PHE A 964 -6.26 -10.92 -21.94
C PHE A 964 -4.82 -10.47 -21.67
N LYS A 965 -3.91 -11.40 -21.37
CA LYS A 965 -2.48 -11.18 -21.17
C LYS A 965 -1.76 -10.72 -22.44
N THR A 966 -2.03 -11.36 -23.58
CA THR A 966 -1.33 -11.14 -24.86
C THR A 966 -1.86 -9.95 -25.63
N HIS A 967 -3.18 -9.75 -25.69
CA HIS A 967 -3.81 -8.71 -26.51
C HIS A 967 -4.24 -7.50 -25.68
N VAL A 968 -4.97 -7.69 -24.58
CA VAL A 968 -5.52 -6.56 -23.79
C VAL A 968 -4.41 -5.86 -22.98
N ILE A 969 -3.60 -6.62 -22.24
CA ILE A 969 -2.59 -6.09 -21.31
C ILE A 969 -1.37 -5.49 -22.02
N GLN A 970 -0.98 -6.01 -23.19
CA GLN A 970 0.15 -5.52 -23.98
C GLN A 970 -0.16 -4.27 -24.81
N LEU A 971 -1.42 -4.07 -25.19
CA LEU A 971 -1.86 -2.96 -26.05
C LEU A 971 -2.52 -1.82 -25.24
N LYS A 972 -3.33 -2.13 -24.21
CA LYS A 972 -3.98 -1.11 -23.37
C LYS A 972 -3.19 -0.88 -22.08
N LEU A 973 -2.38 0.19 -22.09
CA LEU A 973 -1.58 0.66 -20.94
C LEU A 973 -2.37 1.54 -19.94
N ASP A 974 -3.65 1.80 -20.20
CA ASP A 974 -4.52 2.62 -19.35
C ASP A 974 -5.02 1.90 -18.10
N THR A 975 -5.49 2.71 -17.14
CA THR A 975 -6.14 2.23 -15.91
C THR A 975 -7.55 1.70 -16.16
N SER A 976 -8.15 2.03 -17.30
CA SER A 976 -9.50 1.64 -17.70
C SER A 976 -9.61 1.24 -19.17
N ILE A 977 -10.70 0.55 -19.50
CA ILE A 977 -11.07 0.10 -20.85
C ILE A 977 -12.60 0.05 -20.98
N SER A 978 -13.14 0.44 -22.14
CA SER A 978 -14.57 0.34 -22.42
C SER A 978 -14.96 -1.10 -22.78
N HIS A 979 -16.24 -1.45 -22.63
CA HIS A 979 -16.76 -2.77 -22.97
C HIS A 979 -16.49 -3.12 -24.45
N GLN A 980 -16.76 -2.20 -25.37
CA GLN A 980 -16.55 -2.41 -26.81
C GLN A 980 -15.07 -2.67 -27.15
N GLU A 981 -14.14 -1.89 -26.58
CA GLU A 981 -12.71 -2.06 -26.85
C GLU A 981 -12.14 -3.31 -26.14
N LEU A 982 -12.64 -3.67 -24.96
CA LEU A 982 -12.29 -4.93 -24.29
C LEU A 982 -12.72 -6.14 -25.15
N CYS A 983 -13.93 -6.12 -25.70
CA CYS A 983 -14.41 -7.16 -26.62
C CYS A 983 -13.58 -7.21 -27.90
N ARG A 984 -13.23 -6.05 -28.48
CA ARG A 984 -12.38 -5.95 -29.68
C ARG A 984 -10.97 -6.49 -29.47
N LEU A 985 -10.31 -6.16 -28.36
CA LEU A 985 -8.96 -6.65 -28.07
C LEU A 985 -8.96 -8.13 -27.68
N LEU A 986 -10.02 -8.64 -27.02
CA LEU A 986 -10.17 -10.07 -26.79
C LEU A 986 -10.48 -10.85 -28.07
N SER A 987 -11.19 -10.25 -29.05
CA SER A 987 -11.57 -10.96 -30.29
C SER A 987 -10.42 -11.27 -31.23
N LEU A 988 -9.25 -10.65 -31.02
CA LEU A 988 -7.98 -11.04 -31.65
C LEU A 988 -7.55 -12.48 -31.30
N GLY A 989 -8.05 -13.04 -30.18
CA GLY A 989 -7.78 -14.42 -29.77
C GLY A 989 -8.83 -15.46 -30.20
N GLY A 990 -10.04 -15.05 -30.55
CA GLY A 990 -11.17 -15.93 -30.85
C GLY A 990 -12.53 -15.30 -30.56
N THR A 991 -13.61 -16.09 -30.57
CA THR A 991 -14.96 -15.60 -30.24
C THR A 991 -15.08 -15.21 -28.76
N VAL A 992 -15.68 -14.05 -28.50
CA VAL A 992 -15.83 -13.47 -27.16
C VAL A 992 -17.29 -13.52 -26.71
N GLU A 993 -17.53 -14.11 -25.54
CA GLU A 993 -18.85 -14.19 -24.91
C GLU A 993 -18.86 -13.41 -23.58
N GLU A 994 -20.04 -13.03 -23.08
CA GLU A 994 -20.15 -12.36 -21.76
C GLU A 994 -19.63 -13.23 -20.60
N GLU A 995 -19.61 -14.56 -20.76
CA GLU A 995 -18.98 -15.46 -19.78
C GLU A 995 -17.47 -15.21 -19.68
N HIS A 996 -16.79 -14.83 -20.76
CA HIS A 996 -15.36 -14.52 -20.77
C HIS A 996 -15.04 -13.26 -19.95
N ILE A 997 -15.87 -12.22 -20.07
CA ILE A 997 -15.75 -11.00 -19.26
C ILE A 997 -16.09 -11.31 -17.80
N SER A 998 -17.11 -12.13 -17.56
CA SER A 998 -17.49 -12.60 -16.22
C SER A 998 -16.38 -13.42 -15.55
N LYS A 999 -15.68 -14.28 -16.31
CA LYS A 999 -14.47 -15.01 -15.89
C LYS A 999 -13.38 -14.02 -15.43
N LEU A 1000 -13.06 -12.99 -16.23
CA LEU A 1000 -12.06 -11.95 -15.90
C LEU A 1000 -12.42 -11.12 -14.66
N ILE A 1001 -13.69 -10.74 -14.49
CA ILE A 1001 -14.17 -10.06 -13.27
C ILE A 1001 -14.03 -10.98 -12.05
N SER A 1002 -14.42 -12.25 -12.17
CA SER A 1002 -14.33 -13.22 -11.06
C SER A 1002 -12.90 -13.53 -10.61
N ALA A 1003 -11.93 -13.41 -11.54
CA ALA A 1003 -10.50 -13.51 -11.29
C ALA A 1003 -9.92 -12.27 -10.58
N GLY A 1004 -10.64 -11.14 -10.56
CA GLY A 1004 -10.16 -9.88 -9.99
C GLY A 1004 -9.13 -9.16 -10.87
N LEU A 1005 -9.18 -9.38 -12.19
CA LEU A 1005 -8.32 -8.71 -13.18
C LEU A 1005 -8.92 -7.40 -13.71
N ILE A 1006 -10.25 -7.31 -13.71
CA ILE A 1006 -11.03 -6.11 -14.02
C ILE A 1006 -12.17 -5.91 -13.01
N ILE A 1007 -12.56 -4.65 -12.79
CA ILE A 1007 -13.68 -4.24 -11.94
C ILE A 1007 -14.59 -3.31 -12.76
N ARG A 1008 -15.90 -3.56 -12.78
CA ARG A 1008 -16.89 -2.69 -13.45
C ARG A 1008 -17.02 -1.37 -12.67
N GLN A 1009 -16.99 -0.23 -13.36
CA GLN A 1009 -17.07 1.09 -12.72
C GLN A 1009 -18.49 1.33 -12.13
N LEU A 1010 -18.56 2.05 -11.01
CA LEU A 1010 -19.82 2.29 -10.28
C LEU A 1010 -20.66 3.45 -10.84
N ILE A 1011 -20.06 4.28 -11.69
CA ILE A 1011 -20.66 5.51 -12.27
C ILE A 1011 -21.11 5.24 -13.71
N ASP A 1012 -20.34 4.43 -14.44
CA ASP A 1012 -20.56 4.08 -15.83
C ASP A 1012 -20.51 2.54 -15.95
N PRO A 1013 -21.61 1.88 -16.37
CA PRO A 1013 -21.62 0.43 -16.51
C PRO A 1013 -20.80 -0.06 -17.70
N ASP A 1014 -20.47 0.76 -18.69
CA ASP A 1014 -19.77 0.29 -19.90
C ASP A 1014 -18.25 0.49 -19.82
N MET A 1015 -17.76 0.95 -18.66
CA MET A 1015 -16.34 1.09 -18.34
C MET A 1015 -15.87 0.07 -17.29
N TYR A 1016 -14.69 -0.52 -17.54
CA TYR A 1016 -13.98 -1.41 -16.62
C TYR A 1016 -12.65 -0.78 -16.21
N TRP A 1017 -12.29 -0.91 -14.94
CA TRP A 1017 -10.95 -0.58 -14.43
C TRP A 1017 -10.12 -1.86 -14.32
N PHE A 1018 -8.85 -1.81 -14.71
CA PHE A 1018 -7.92 -2.91 -14.43
C PHE A 1018 -7.65 -2.98 -12.92
N SER A 1019 -7.50 -4.19 -12.39
CA SER A 1019 -7.30 -4.42 -10.95
C SER A 1019 -6.22 -5.45 -10.64
N ILE A 1020 -5.62 -5.29 -9.46
CA ILE A 1020 -4.66 -6.24 -8.89
C ILE A 1020 -5.44 -7.33 -8.14
N PRO A 1021 -5.30 -8.63 -8.50
CA PRO A 1021 -6.06 -9.71 -7.86
C PRO A 1021 -5.85 -9.78 -6.34
N ASN A 1022 -6.95 -9.86 -5.58
CA ASN A 1022 -7.00 -9.93 -4.12
C ASN A 1022 -6.60 -8.64 -3.35
N ILE A 1023 -6.35 -7.50 -4.02
CA ILE A 1023 -5.90 -6.24 -3.39
C ILE A 1023 -6.87 -5.65 -2.35
N GLY A 1024 -8.15 -6.04 -2.38
CA GLY A 1024 -9.21 -5.49 -1.52
C GLY A 1024 -8.96 -5.63 -0.01
N SER A 1025 -8.12 -6.58 0.44
CA SER A 1025 -7.69 -6.69 1.84
C SER A 1025 -6.80 -5.51 2.25
N VAL A 1026 -5.87 -5.11 1.38
CA VAL A 1026 -4.96 -3.97 1.57
C VAL A 1026 -5.75 -2.65 1.46
N LEU A 1027 -6.62 -2.50 0.46
CA LEU A 1027 -7.46 -1.30 0.30
C LEU A 1027 -8.40 -1.07 1.49
N LYS A 1028 -8.96 -2.15 2.05
CA LYS A 1028 -9.72 -2.09 3.29
C LYS A 1028 -8.86 -1.61 4.46
N GLY A 1029 -7.65 -2.18 4.62
CA GLY A 1029 -6.69 -1.75 5.63
C GLY A 1029 -6.27 -0.28 5.50
N LEU A 1030 -6.07 0.20 4.27
CA LEU A 1030 -5.79 1.61 3.94
C LEU A 1030 -6.94 2.51 4.37
N SER A 1031 -8.15 2.25 3.88
CA SER A 1031 -9.36 3.05 4.21
C SER A 1031 -9.67 3.05 5.70
N GLN A 1032 -9.48 1.91 6.39
CA GLN A 1032 -9.73 1.81 7.82
C GLN A 1032 -8.64 2.51 8.66
N GLY A 1033 -7.36 2.43 8.28
CA GLY A 1033 -6.27 3.13 8.96
C GLY A 1033 -6.34 4.64 8.81
N ARG A 1034 -6.62 5.15 7.59
CA ARG A 1034 -6.90 6.59 7.34
C ARG A 1034 -8.01 7.10 8.28
N LYS A 1035 -9.12 6.35 8.41
CA LYS A 1035 -10.24 6.69 9.30
C LYS A 1035 -9.89 6.59 10.78
N GLU A 1036 -9.09 5.61 11.20
CA GLU A 1036 -8.64 5.46 12.58
C GLU A 1036 -7.71 6.60 13.01
N LEU A 1037 -6.73 6.98 12.16
CA LEU A 1037 -5.83 8.11 12.37
C LEU A 1037 -6.59 9.45 12.45
N LEU A 1038 -7.50 9.71 11.52
CA LEU A 1038 -8.36 10.90 11.56
C LEU A 1038 -9.30 10.90 12.77
N SER A 1039 -9.72 9.75 13.30
CA SER A 1039 -10.48 9.66 14.56
C SER A 1039 -9.61 9.94 15.79
N ILE A 1040 -8.34 9.49 15.81
CA ILE A 1040 -7.39 9.78 16.88
C ILE A 1040 -7.14 11.28 17.01
N LEU A 1041 -7.03 11.99 15.88
CA LEU A 1041 -6.83 13.44 15.84
C LEU A 1041 -8.12 14.23 16.12
N ASN A 1042 -9.26 13.89 15.51
CA ASN A 1042 -10.54 14.59 15.77
C ASN A 1042 -11.02 14.48 17.24
N ARG A 1043 -10.57 13.46 18.00
CA ARG A 1043 -10.83 13.34 19.45
C ARG A 1043 -9.97 14.27 20.32
N ARG A 1044 -9.11 15.11 19.74
CA ARG A 1044 -8.34 16.13 20.47
C ARG A 1044 -8.99 17.51 20.33
N LYS A 1045 -9.01 18.27 21.43
CA LYS A 1045 -9.58 19.63 21.53
C LYS A 1045 -9.15 20.58 20.39
N TYR A 1046 -7.91 20.45 19.94
CA TYR A 1046 -7.30 21.29 18.88
C TYR A 1046 -7.03 20.53 17.57
N LYS A 1047 -7.59 19.31 17.40
CA LYS A 1047 -7.41 18.43 16.23
C LYS A 1047 -5.95 18.12 15.83
N GLU A 1048 -5.04 18.10 16.82
CA GLU A 1048 -3.59 17.98 16.60
C GLU A 1048 -2.88 17.09 17.64
N MET A 1049 -1.66 16.63 17.30
CA MET A 1049 -0.79 15.83 18.17
C MET A 1049 0.68 15.92 17.74
N ILE A 1050 1.61 15.90 18.71
CA ILE A 1050 3.07 15.80 18.43
C ILE A 1050 3.36 14.51 17.65
N LEU A 1051 4.13 14.60 16.56
CA LEU A 1051 4.44 13.52 15.63
C LEU A 1051 5.01 12.29 16.33
N ALA A 1052 6.06 12.46 17.14
CA ALA A 1052 6.71 11.37 17.89
C ALA A 1052 5.79 10.69 18.93
N SER A 1053 4.70 11.34 19.35
CA SER A 1053 3.66 10.75 20.22
C SER A 1053 2.54 10.06 19.43
N LEU A 1054 2.43 10.36 18.14
CA LEU A 1054 1.45 9.78 17.21
C LEU A 1054 2.03 8.52 16.55
N GLU A 1055 3.29 8.56 16.11
CA GLU A 1055 4.02 7.40 15.56
C GLU A 1055 4.16 6.23 16.55
N LYS A 1056 4.26 6.53 17.85
CA LYS A 1056 4.29 5.51 18.92
C LYS A 1056 2.94 4.78 19.12
N LYS A 1057 1.87 5.16 18.40
CA LYS A 1057 0.57 4.50 18.47
C LYS A 1057 0.38 3.51 17.32
N ARG A 1058 0.09 2.26 17.68
CA ARG A 1058 -0.30 1.22 16.73
C ARG A 1058 -1.78 1.35 16.35
N LEU A 1059 -2.06 1.39 15.05
CA LEU A 1059 -3.41 1.27 14.49
C LEU A 1059 -3.96 -0.16 14.70
N ARG A 1060 -5.26 -0.29 14.95
CA ARG A 1060 -5.93 -1.58 15.19
C ARG A 1060 -6.62 -2.15 13.97
N LEU A 1061 -7.03 -1.29 13.03
CA LEU A 1061 -7.84 -1.66 11.86
C LEU A 1061 -7.04 -1.69 10.55
N SER A 1062 -5.73 -1.40 10.61
CA SER A 1062 -4.81 -1.41 9.47
C SER A 1062 -3.69 -2.45 9.67
N PRO A 1063 -3.31 -3.21 8.62
CA PRO A 1063 -2.07 -3.99 8.60
C PRO A 1063 -0.84 -3.13 8.25
N LEU A 1064 -1.04 -1.94 7.66
CA LEU A 1064 0.01 -0.96 7.34
C LEU A 1064 0.35 -0.12 8.58
N ASP A 1065 1.62 0.24 8.71
CA ASP A 1065 2.15 0.99 9.86
C ASP A 1065 1.66 2.45 9.94
N MET A 1066 1.67 3.03 11.15
CA MET A 1066 1.28 4.42 11.41
C MET A 1066 2.07 5.42 10.56
N ARG A 1067 3.38 5.19 10.33
CA ARG A 1067 4.21 6.09 9.50
C ARG A 1067 3.72 6.17 8.05
N PHE A 1068 3.16 5.07 7.51
CA PHE A 1068 2.58 5.04 6.18
C PHE A 1068 1.36 5.97 6.10
N HIS A 1069 0.40 5.79 7.01
CA HIS A 1069 -0.83 6.61 7.05
C HIS A 1069 -0.56 8.09 7.35
N LEU A 1070 0.50 8.40 8.11
CA LEU A 1070 0.95 9.78 8.31
C LEU A 1070 1.48 10.39 7.02
N ARG A 1071 2.40 9.73 6.31
CA ARG A 1071 2.95 10.22 5.04
C ARG A 1071 1.87 10.34 3.96
N ASP A 1072 0.99 9.36 3.86
CA ASP A 1072 -0.18 9.33 2.97
C ASP A 1072 -1.15 10.50 3.20
N LEU A 1073 -1.55 10.74 4.45
CA LEU A 1073 -2.48 11.84 4.76
C LEU A 1073 -1.82 13.23 4.78
N ILE A 1074 -0.50 13.33 4.97
CA ILE A 1074 0.25 14.59 4.79
C ILE A 1074 0.43 14.89 3.29
N GLY A 1075 0.84 13.90 2.49
CA GLY A 1075 1.01 14.04 1.04
C GLY A 1075 -0.29 14.35 0.29
N SER A 1076 -1.42 13.81 0.74
CA SER A 1076 -2.76 14.17 0.24
C SER A 1076 -3.34 15.46 0.85
N GLY A 1077 -2.53 16.27 1.56
CA GLY A 1077 -2.89 17.58 2.10
C GLY A 1077 -3.86 17.59 3.29
N ARG A 1078 -4.43 16.42 3.66
CA ARG A 1078 -5.45 16.25 4.72
C ARG A 1078 -4.90 16.43 6.13
N LEU A 1079 -3.59 16.27 6.31
CA LEU A 1079 -2.85 16.61 7.52
C LEU A 1079 -1.77 17.64 7.17
N LYS A 1080 -1.56 18.62 8.04
CA LYS A 1080 -0.51 19.63 7.91
C LYS A 1080 0.44 19.53 9.10
N THR A 1081 1.74 19.53 8.83
CA THR A 1081 2.80 19.57 9.84
C THR A 1081 3.12 21.00 10.24
N ILE A 1082 3.15 21.27 11.53
CA ILE A 1082 3.42 22.59 12.11
C ILE A 1082 4.60 22.42 13.08
N GLN A 1083 5.62 23.27 12.94
CA GLN A 1083 6.77 23.25 13.84
C GLN A 1083 6.44 24.03 15.12
N SER A 1084 6.77 23.47 16.28
CA SER A 1084 6.53 24.09 17.59
C SER A 1084 7.78 23.99 18.47
N PRO A 1085 7.88 24.78 19.57
CA PRO A 1085 8.97 24.65 20.54
C PRO A 1085 9.09 23.25 21.16
N SER A 1086 8.03 22.44 21.12
CA SER A 1086 8.00 21.05 21.60
C SER A 1086 8.19 20.01 20.48
N GLY A 1087 8.67 20.43 19.30
CA GLY A 1087 8.86 19.58 18.12
C GLY A 1087 7.72 19.66 17.10
N LEU A 1088 7.73 18.74 16.14
CA LEU A 1088 6.75 18.69 15.04
C LEU A 1088 5.37 18.25 15.55
N ILE A 1089 4.34 19.03 15.22
CA ILE A 1089 2.93 18.74 15.48
C ILE A 1089 2.23 18.41 14.17
N VAL A 1090 1.43 17.36 14.16
CA VAL A 1090 0.53 16.99 13.06
C VAL A 1090 -0.87 17.48 13.41
N ARG A 1091 -1.46 18.33 12.55
CA ARG A 1091 -2.82 18.88 12.69
C ARG A 1091 -3.68 18.43 11.50
N ILE A 1092 -4.96 18.17 11.71
CA ILE A 1092 -5.91 17.99 10.59
C ILE A 1092 -6.02 19.32 9.82
N ALA A 1093 -5.86 19.27 8.50
CA ALA A 1093 -6.11 20.43 7.66
C ALA A 1093 -7.57 20.88 7.84
N LYS A 1094 -7.78 22.18 7.99
CA LYS A 1094 -9.08 22.74 7.62
C LYS A 1094 -9.13 22.77 6.10
N ASP A 1095 -10.23 22.26 5.57
CA ASP A 1095 -10.78 22.66 4.26
C ASP A 1095 -11.14 24.17 4.33
#